data_AF-A0A1I1UR49-F1
#
_entry.id   AF-A0A1I1UR49-F1
#
_cell.length_a   1.000
_cell.length_b   1.000
_cell.length_c   1.000
_cell.angle_alpha   90.00
_cell.angle_beta   90.00
_cell.angle_gamma   90.00
#
_symmetry.space_group_name_H-M   'P 1'
#
loop_
_entity.id
_entity.type
_entity.pdbx_description
1 polymer ?
#
loop_
_entity_poly.entity_id
_entity_poly.type
_entity_poly.pdbx_seq_one_letter_code
_entity_poly.pdbx_strand_id
1 'polypeptide(L)'
;MSVVAHAQPVAQSTDWVELVNPLIGTDSKPSLSNGNTYPAIALPWGMNFWMPQTGKMGDGWAYTYAADKIRGFKQTHQPSPWMNDYGQFSIMPMTGKLRINEDERASWYSHKAEIVKPYYYSVYLADHNVTTEIAPTERAASFRFTFPKTDSSFVVVDAFDKGSYVKILPNERKIMGYTTRNSGGVPANFKNYFVIYFDRPFATSQTWREKTLSNALESESTHAGAAIRFKTSKGEQILVRVASSFISYEQAELNLKEIGSDTFDAVKGKAKLAWNKELSRIQVEGGSLGQMQTFYSCLYRSLLFPRKFYELDASQKVVHYSPYNGKVLPGYMFTDTGFWDTFRSLFPFLNLMYPSLNAQTQEGLANAYKEGGWLPEWASPGLRNTMIGSNSASVIADAYLKGGRGYDINALYEAVLKNSEKEGPMDAVGRRGATYYNELGYVPYDVKINENAARTLEYAYDDFAIYQLAKALKRPQSEIDRFAKRSQNYKNLFDPKTGLMRGKNKNGSFQSPFNPFKWGDAFTEGNSWHYTWSVFHDVQGLIGLMGGPQKFVTKLDSVFTMPPVYDETYYGSVIHEIREMQIANMGQYAHGNQPIQHMIYLYNYAGEPWKAQYWLREVMDRLYLPTPDGYCGDEDNGQTSAWYVFTAMGFYPVCPATDQYVMGAPLFKKVTANLENGKQIVINAPANSEQNRYINTLRMNGKPYGRNWLSHRELMQGAVLDVDMSATPNQQRGIKPADFPYSFSTAEAK
;
A
#
# COMPACT_ATOMS: atom_id res chain seq x y z
N MET A 1 19.27 -54.83 -2.85
CA MET A 1 18.16 -54.21 -2.12
C MET A 1 18.01 -52.79 -2.62
N SER A 2 16.94 -52.52 -3.36
CA SER A 2 16.64 -51.19 -3.89
C SER A 2 15.99 -50.35 -2.80
N VAL A 3 16.62 -49.22 -2.43
CA VAL A 3 16.04 -48.27 -1.48
C VAL A 3 15.07 -47.39 -2.26
N VAL A 4 13.80 -47.76 -2.22
CA VAL A 4 12.70 -46.93 -2.71
C VAL A 4 12.52 -45.78 -1.73
N ALA A 5 13.06 -44.60 -2.09
CA ALA A 5 12.75 -43.36 -1.40
C ALA A 5 11.24 -43.09 -1.56
N HIS A 6 10.48 -43.36 -0.51
CA HIS A 6 9.08 -42.95 -0.44
C HIS A 6 9.07 -41.44 -0.22
N ALA A 7 8.82 -40.68 -1.27
CA ALA A 7 8.44 -39.28 -1.14
C ALA A 7 7.20 -39.23 -0.24
N GLN A 8 7.35 -38.73 0.98
CA GLN A 8 6.21 -38.44 1.82
C GLN A 8 5.33 -37.42 1.07
N PRO A 9 4.02 -37.66 0.92
CA PRO A 9 3.13 -36.63 0.43
C PRO A 9 3.24 -35.45 1.39
N VAL A 10 3.66 -34.30 0.88
CA VAL A 10 3.64 -33.04 1.63
C VAL A 10 2.20 -32.86 2.09
N ALA A 11 1.95 -32.94 3.40
CA ALA A 11 0.67 -32.59 3.97
C ALA A 11 0.31 -31.20 3.44
N GLN A 12 -0.91 -31.06 2.90
CA GLN A 12 -1.44 -29.81 2.36
C GLN A 12 -1.15 -28.68 3.35
N SER A 13 -0.14 -27.86 3.07
CA SER A 13 0.35 -26.89 4.05
C SER A 13 -0.73 -25.86 4.28
N THR A 14 -1.26 -25.81 5.51
CA THR A 14 -2.23 -24.82 5.97
C THR A 14 -1.56 -23.53 6.46
N ASP A 15 -0.25 -23.41 6.27
CA ASP A 15 0.61 -22.39 6.86
C ASP A 15 1.11 -21.39 5.81
N TRP A 16 0.16 -20.71 5.15
CA TRP A 16 0.40 -19.78 4.04
C TRP A 16 1.38 -18.65 4.39
N VAL A 17 1.42 -18.23 5.66
CA VAL A 17 2.35 -17.21 6.13
C VAL A 17 3.82 -17.63 6.00
N GLU A 18 4.13 -18.93 5.90
CA GLU A 18 5.50 -19.39 5.66
C GLU A 18 6.01 -19.10 4.24
N LEU A 19 5.10 -18.83 3.30
CA LEU A 19 5.42 -18.41 1.93
C LEU A 19 5.68 -16.91 1.83
N VAL A 20 5.39 -16.14 2.89
CA VAL A 20 5.61 -14.69 2.90
C VAL A 20 7.09 -14.39 3.13
N ASN A 21 7.64 -13.52 2.28
CA ASN A 21 8.96 -12.94 2.43
C ASN A 21 8.86 -11.42 2.64
N PRO A 22 8.95 -10.92 3.89
CA PRO A 22 8.93 -9.48 4.16
C PRO A 22 10.16 -8.71 3.65
N LEU A 23 11.19 -9.40 3.14
CA LEU A 23 12.38 -8.76 2.56
C LEU A 23 12.21 -8.35 1.10
N ILE A 24 11.13 -8.79 0.41
CA ILE A 24 10.87 -8.36 -0.97
C ILE A 24 10.70 -6.84 -1.01
N GLY A 25 11.54 -6.20 -1.81
CA GLY A 25 11.64 -4.75 -2.01
C GLY A 25 12.62 -4.03 -1.09
N THR A 26 13.29 -4.73 -0.19
CA THR A 26 14.23 -4.12 0.76
C THR A 26 15.63 -3.90 0.19
N ASP A 27 15.97 -4.55 -0.94
CA ASP A 27 17.20 -4.23 -1.69
C ASP A 27 16.92 -3.10 -2.69
N SER A 28 16.62 -1.93 -2.13
CA SER A 28 16.30 -0.71 -2.87
C SER A 28 17.20 0.44 -2.44
N LYS A 29 17.34 1.44 -3.30
CA LYS A 29 18.11 2.66 -3.04
C LYS A 29 17.42 3.88 -3.67
N PRO A 30 17.75 5.12 -3.25
CA PRO A 30 17.10 6.32 -3.77
C PRO A 30 17.13 6.50 -5.28
N SER A 31 18.11 5.91 -5.97
CA SER A 31 18.28 6.04 -7.42
C SER A 31 17.65 4.91 -8.24
N LEU A 32 17.17 3.85 -7.58
CA LEU A 32 16.52 2.70 -8.20
C LEU A 32 15.73 1.94 -7.14
N SER A 33 14.41 1.98 -7.24
CA SER A 33 13.54 1.16 -6.41
C SER A 33 13.39 -0.24 -6.98
N ASN A 34 13.49 -1.22 -6.10
CA ASN A 34 12.98 -2.57 -6.34
C ASN A 34 11.80 -2.87 -5.41
N GLY A 35 11.14 -1.83 -4.89
CA GLY A 35 10.00 -1.91 -3.98
C GLY A 35 10.07 -0.99 -2.77
N ASN A 36 11.21 -0.34 -2.50
CA ASN A 36 11.41 0.62 -1.39
C ASN A 36 10.73 0.23 -0.06
N THR A 37 10.73 -1.07 0.25
CA THR A 37 10.05 -1.60 1.43
C THR A 37 11.00 -1.73 2.62
N TYR A 38 10.41 -1.97 3.79
CA TYR A 38 11.09 -2.50 4.96
C TYR A 38 10.36 -3.76 5.45
N PRO A 39 11.03 -4.64 6.22
CA PRO A 39 10.37 -5.82 6.79
C PRO A 39 9.45 -5.41 7.94
N ALA A 40 8.15 -5.26 7.66
CA ALA A 40 7.16 -4.86 8.66
C ALA A 40 6.71 -6.07 9.50
N ILE A 41 7.22 -6.14 10.72
CA ILE A 41 6.84 -7.15 11.72
C ILE A 41 5.61 -6.62 12.44
N ALA A 42 4.45 -7.10 12.02
CA ALA A 42 3.15 -6.51 12.38
C ALA A 42 2.03 -7.54 12.26
N LEU A 43 0.85 -7.23 12.80
CA LEU A 43 -0.40 -7.88 12.41
C LEU A 43 -1.03 -7.17 11.20
N PRO A 44 -1.97 -7.80 10.48
CA PRO A 44 -2.74 -7.13 9.43
C PRO A 44 -3.34 -5.80 9.93
N TRP A 45 -3.04 -4.72 9.21
CA TRP A 45 -3.41 -3.32 9.53
C TRP A 45 -3.06 -2.86 10.94
N GLY A 46 -2.05 -3.47 11.57
CA GLY A 46 -1.60 -3.12 12.92
C GLY A 46 -1.28 -1.63 13.07
N MET A 47 -1.65 -1.05 14.20
CA MET A 47 -1.37 0.37 14.47
C MET A 47 0.14 0.62 14.53
N ASN A 48 0.89 -0.25 15.20
CA ASN A 48 2.33 -0.09 15.42
C ASN A 48 3.10 -1.19 14.68
N PHE A 49 3.90 -0.84 13.67
CA PHE A 49 4.81 -1.79 13.04
C PHE A 49 6.16 -1.80 13.74
N TRP A 50 6.84 -2.94 13.69
CA TRP A 50 8.21 -3.08 14.18
C TRP A 50 9.15 -3.50 13.04
N MET A 51 10.39 -3.02 13.07
CA MET A 51 11.42 -3.45 12.12
C MET A 51 12.84 -3.36 12.71
N PRO A 52 13.79 -4.17 12.24
CA PRO A 52 15.22 -3.84 12.37
C PRO A 52 15.52 -2.52 11.65
N GLN A 53 16.32 -1.66 12.26
CA GLN A 53 16.78 -0.41 11.68
C GLN A 53 18.26 -0.53 11.31
N THR A 54 18.59 -0.34 10.03
CA THR A 54 19.97 -0.28 9.54
C THR A 54 20.37 1.15 9.13
N GLY A 55 19.42 1.92 8.59
CA GLY A 55 19.57 3.34 8.21
C GLY A 55 19.59 4.29 9.41
N LYS A 56 20.19 5.46 9.23
CA LYS A 56 20.34 6.48 10.29
C LYS A 56 18.99 7.00 10.78
N MET A 57 18.96 7.54 12.00
CA MET A 57 17.77 8.22 12.50
C MET A 57 17.32 9.32 11.53
N GLY A 58 16.09 9.18 11.02
CA GLY A 58 15.50 10.13 10.09
C GLY A 58 15.69 9.83 8.62
N ASP A 59 16.48 8.83 8.26
CA ASP A 59 16.58 8.33 6.90
C ASP A 59 15.29 7.58 6.52
N GLY A 60 14.76 7.86 5.33
CA GLY A 60 13.61 7.13 4.77
C GLY A 60 13.95 5.68 4.44
N TRP A 61 15.20 5.39 4.07
CA TRP A 61 15.72 4.03 3.90
C TRP A 61 16.15 3.46 5.25
N ALA A 62 15.20 3.40 6.19
CA ALA A 62 15.43 2.98 7.56
C ALA A 62 15.91 1.52 7.69
N TYR A 63 15.59 0.68 6.69
CA TYR A 63 16.18 -0.63 6.47
C TYR A 63 16.55 -0.79 5.00
N THR A 64 17.72 -1.36 4.73
CA THR A 64 18.14 -1.80 3.39
C THR A 64 18.83 -3.15 3.49
N TYR A 65 18.56 -4.04 2.53
CA TYR A 65 19.12 -5.40 2.51
C TYR A 65 20.65 -5.39 2.49
N ALA A 66 21.26 -4.51 1.68
CA ALA A 66 22.71 -4.43 1.57
C ALA A 66 23.44 -3.84 2.81
N ALA A 67 22.73 -3.42 3.86
CA ALA A 67 23.35 -2.84 5.04
C ALA A 67 23.92 -3.91 5.98
N ASP A 68 25.13 -3.64 6.46
CA ASP A 68 25.90 -4.57 7.29
C ASP A 68 25.56 -4.55 8.79
N LYS A 69 24.88 -3.48 9.26
CA LYS A 69 24.71 -3.21 10.68
C LYS A 69 23.29 -2.83 11.06
N ILE A 70 22.83 -3.37 12.18
CA ILE A 70 21.58 -2.98 12.86
C ILE A 70 21.93 -2.03 14.02
N ARG A 71 21.24 -0.90 14.09
CA ARG A 71 21.42 0.14 15.12
C ARG A 71 20.29 0.24 16.16
N GLY A 72 19.21 -0.50 15.93
CA GLY A 72 18.07 -0.62 16.83
C GLY A 72 16.92 -1.41 16.21
N PHE A 73 15.94 -1.74 17.04
CA PHE A 73 14.66 -2.31 16.64
C PHE A 73 13.59 -1.25 16.88
N LYS A 74 13.02 -0.76 15.78
CA LYS A 74 12.27 0.50 15.72
C LYS A 74 10.77 0.21 15.63
N GLN A 75 9.98 0.93 16.44
CA GLN A 75 8.55 1.12 16.17
C GLN A 75 8.42 2.18 15.06
N THR A 76 7.65 1.89 14.02
CA THR A 76 7.53 2.72 12.82
C THR A 76 6.09 2.78 12.32
N HIS A 77 5.75 3.90 11.68
CA HIS A 77 4.49 4.11 10.98
C HIS A 77 4.69 4.43 9.49
N GLN A 78 5.94 4.54 9.04
CA GLN A 78 6.34 4.97 7.70
C GLN A 78 5.58 4.25 6.57
N PRO A 79 4.85 4.96 5.70
CA PRO A 79 4.23 4.35 4.52
C PRO A 79 5.21 4.17 3.34
N SER A 80 6.18 5.06 3.19
CA SER A 80 7.20 5.02 2.14
C SER A 80 8.46 5.80 2.57
N PRO A 81 9.65 5.55 2.00
CA PRO A 81 10.84 6.34 2.34
C PRO A 81 10.66 7.83 2.05
N TRP A 82 9.86 8.18 1.04
CA TRP A 82 9.57 9.56 0.62
C TRP A 82 8.68 10.30 1.61
N MET A 83 7.67 9.61 2.15
CA MET A 83 6.78 10.17 3.17
C MET A 83 7.43 10.24 4.54
N ASN A 84 8.42 9.38 4.77
CA ASN A 84 9.17 9.20 6.00
C ASN A 84 8.23 8.87 7.17
N ASP A 85 8.69 9.02 8.40
CA ASP A 85 8.08 8.36 9.56
C ASP A 85 7.57 9.37 10.60
N TYR A 86 6.78 8.87 11.56
CA TYR A 86 6.29 9.60 12.73
C TYR A 86 6.06 8.64 13.91
N GLY A 87 5.95 9.15 15.14
CA GLY A 87 5.62 8.32 16.31
C GLY A 87 6.64 7.19 16.57
N GLN A 88 7.92 7.49 16.32
CA GLN A 88 8.99 6.51 16.20
C GLN A 88 9.96 6.53 17.38
N PHE A 89 10.33 5.35 17.86
CA PHE A 89 11.37 5.13 18.88
C PHE A 89 12.03 3.76 18.64
N SER A 90 13.18 3.49 19.25
CA SER A 90 13.87 2.20 19.08
C SER A 90 14.41 1.62 20.38
N ILE A 91 14.57 0.29 20.38
CA ILE A 91 15.16 -0.50 21.47
C ILE A 91 16.38 -1.24 20.91
N MET A 92 17.51 -1.23 21.61
CA MET A 92 18.73 -1.93 21.19
C MET A 92 19.40 -2.63 22.37
N PRO A 93 19.53 -3.97 22.38
CA PRO A 93 20.34 -4.67 23.36
C PRO A 93 21.83 -4.61 22.97
N MET A 94 22.70 -4.58 23.97
CA MET A 94 24.16 -4.60 23.75
C MET A 94 24.91 -5.19 24.94
N THR A 95 26.21 -5.47 24.75
CA THR A 95 27.10 -5.88 25.84
C THR A 95 28.37 -5.03 25.89
N GLY A 96 29.14 -5.16 26.98
CA GLY A 96 30.43 -4.50 27.11
C GLY A 96 30.32 -3.09 27.67
N LYS A 97 30.74 -2.06 26.93
CA LYS A 97 30.69 -0.67 27.40
C LYS A 97 29.47 0.01 26.78
N LEU A 98 28.63 0.67 27.59
CA LEU A 98 27.46 1.42 27.13
C LEU A 98 27.82 2.41 26.00
N ARG A 99 27.03 2.38 24.92
CA ARG A 99 27.08 3.34 23.80
C ARG A 99 25.68 3.87 23.53
N ILE A 100 25.53 5.18 23.55
CA ILE A 100 24.25 5.83 23.22
C ILE A 100 24.22 6.37 21.79
N ASN A 101 25.37 6.68 21.20
CA ASN A 101 25.47 7.07 19.80
C ASN A 101 25.03 5.91 18.89
N GLU A 102 24.22 6.21 17.88
CA GLU A 102 23.62 5.19 17.01
C GLU A 102 24.63 4.39 16.18
N ASP A 103 25.72 5.02 15.73
CA ASP A 103 26.75 4.34 14.92
C ASP A 103 27.66 3.50 15.83
N GLU A 104 27.93 3.96 17.06
CA GLU A 104 28.75 3.23 18.04
C GLU A 104 28.02 2.03 18.67
N ARG A 105 26.69 2.08 18.80
CA ARG A 105 25.89 0.96 19.35
C ARG A 105 25.54 -0.10 18.31
N ALA A 106 25.65 0.24 17.03
CA ALA A 106 25.27 -0.64 15.94
C ALA A 106 26.10 -1.93 15.95
N SER A 107 25.48 -3.04 15.56
CA SER A 107 26.14 -4.34 15.49
C SER A 107 26.10 -4.89 14.08
N TRP A 108 27.21 -5.50 13.66
CA TRP A 108 27.22 -6.41 12.51
C TRP A 108 26.20 -7.53 12.69
N TYR A 109 25.56 -7.91 11.58
CA TYR A 109 24.68 -9.08 11.48
C TYR A 109 24.85 -9.72 10.10
N SER A 110 24.13 -10.81 9.84
CA SER A 110 24.06 -11.43 8.51
C SER A 110 22.67 -12.00 8.29
N HIS A 111 22.13 -11.88 7.08
CA HIS A 111 20.87 -12.54 6.70
C HIS A 111 20.91 -14.07 6.88
N LYS A 112 22.10 -14.69 6.92
CA LYS A 112 22.26 -16.13 7.23
C LYS A 112 21.91 -16.48 8.67
N ALA A 113 21.93 -15.50 9.57
CA ALA A 113 21.58 -15.61 10.98
C ALA A 113 20.37 -14.71 11.32
N GLU A 114 19.54 -14.44 10.32
CA GLU A 114 18.32 -13.64 10.42
C GLU A 114 17.11 -14.48 9.99
N ILE A 115 16.00 -14.35 10.71
CA ILE A 115 14.71 -14.92 10.36
C ILE A 115 13.72 -13.77 10.30
N VAL A 116 13.12 -13.56 9.14
CA VAL A 116 12.16 -12.48 8.89
C VAL A 116 10.82 -13.06 8.48
N LYS A 117 9.82 -12.91 9.34
CA LYS A 117 8.43 -13.33 9.12
C LYS A 117 7.49 -12.19 9.55
N PRO A 118 6.30 -12.05 8.95
CA PRO A 118 5.34 -11.02 9.36
C PRO A 118 5.03 -11.05 10.87
N TYR A 119 4.97 -12.24 11.45
CA TYR A 119 4.61 -12.50 12.83
C TYR A 119 5.81 -12.68 13.78
N TYR A 120 7.03 -12.71 13.26
CA TYR A 120 8.23 -13.03 14.03
C TYR A 120 9.50 -12.55 13.36
N TYR A 121 10.36 -11.89 14.13
CA TYR A 121 11.70 -11.53 13.71
C TYR A 121 12.74 -12.12 14.66
N SER A 122 13.87 -12.57 14.14
CA SER A 122 15.03 -12.99 14.92
C SER A 122 16.33 -12.62 14.23
N VAL A 123 17.31 -12.11 14.97
CA VAL A 123 18.64 -11.82 14.45
C VAL A 123 19.72 -11.99 15.51
N TYR A 124 20.89 -12.47 15.08
CA TYR A 124 22.09 -12.47 15.91
C TYR A 124 22.93 -11.20 15.67
N LEU A 125 23.16 -10.44 16.74
CA LEU A 125 23.99 -9.24 16.77
C LEU A 125 25.43 -9.62 17.15
N ALA A 126 26.30 -9.70 16.14
CA ALA A 126 27.65 -10.26 16.27
C ALA A 126 28.56 -9.50 17.24
N ASP A 127 28.52 -8.16 17.23
CA ASP A 127 29.39 -7.33 18.07
C ASP A 127 29.02 -7.42 19.56
N HIS A 128 27.77 -7.78 19.85
CA HIS A 128 27.24 -7.87 21.21
C HIS A 128 27.09 -9.31 21.72
N ASN A 129 27.19 -10.30 20.82
CA ASN A 129 26.85 -11.71 21.09
C ASN A 129 25.45 -11.86 21.72
N VAL A 130 24.46 -11.18 21.12
CA VAL A 130 23.06 -11.19 21.57
C VAL A 130 22.15 -11.63 20.43
N THR A 131 21.23 -12.55 20.71
CA THR A 131 20.11 -12.82 19.81
C THR A 131 18.90 -12.00 20.24
N THR A 132 18.31 -11.25 19.31
CA THR A 132 17.08 -10.49 19.51
C THR A 132 15.94 -11.14 18.77
N GLU A 133 14.79 -11.27 19.42
CA GLU A 133 13.56 -11.76 18.81
C GLU A 133 12.38 -10.81 19.09
N ILE A 134 11.44 -10.71 18.14
CA ILE A 134 10.25 -9.83 18.21
C ILE A 134 9.00 -10.61 17.80
N ALA A 135 7.92 -10.49 18.57
CA ALA A 135 6.58 -10.96 18.23
C ALA A 135 5.55 -9.81 18.43
N PRO A 136 4.83 -9.37 17.39
CA PRO A 136 3.97 -8.19 17.45
C PRO A 136 2.53 -8.54 17.86
N THR A 137 1.80 -7.53 18.34
CA THR A 137 0.32 -7.47 18.37
C THR A 137 -0.15 -6.28 17.51
N GLU A 138 -1.39 -5.80 17.65
CA GLU A 138 -1.83 -4.62 16.86
C GLU A 138 -1.15 -3.32 17.34
N ARG A 139 -0.92 -3.19 18.65
CA ARG A 139 -0.41 -1.95 19.30
C ARG A 139 0.78 -2.20 20.23
N ALA A 140 1.15 -3.46 20.47
CA ALA A 140 2.23 -3.86 21.36
C ALA A 140 3.20 -4.83 20.66
N ALA A 141 4.32 -5.13 21.32
CA ALA A 141 5.23 -6.21 20.93
C ALA A 141 5.89 -6.85 22.15
N SER A 142 6.13 -8.15 22.06
CA SER A 142 6.98 -8.89 22.97
C SER A 142 8.36 -9.06 22.33
N PHE A 143 9.39 -8.69 23.07
CA PHE A 143 10.79 -8.87 22.73
C PHE A 143 11.41 -9.91 23.63
N ARG A 144 12.35 -10.69 23.08
CA ARG A 144 13.20 -11.61 23.83
C ARG A 144 14.66 -11.37 23.45
N PHE A 145 15.48 -11.03 24.42
CA PHE A 145 16.92 -10.84 24.25
C PHE A 145 17.67 -11.98 24.94
N THR A 146 18.41 -12.77 24.17
CA THR A 146 19.25 -13.85 24.71
C THR A 146 20.69 -13.36 24.84
N PHE A 147 21.13 -13.12 26.07
CA PHE A 147 22.45 -12.55 26.37
C PHE A 147 23.52 -13.63 26.64
N PRO A 148 24.81 -13.30 26.44
CA PRO A 148 25.92 -14.14 26.88
C PRO A 148 26.16 -13.94 28.39
N LYS A 149 27.09 -14.69 28.98
CA LYS A 149 27.52 -14.44 30.35
C LYS A 149 28.30 -13.12 30.41
N THR A 150 27.80 -12.11 31.11
CA THR A 150 28.49 -10.83 31.32
C THR A 150 27.93 -10.04 32.51
N ASP A 151 28.74 -9.19 33.13
CA ASP A 151 28.28 -8.22 34.13
C ASP A 151 27.72 -6.92 33.50
N SER A 152 27.84 -6.79 32.17
CA SER A 152 27.57 -5.56 31.43
C SER A 152 26.68 -5.82 30.22
N SER A 153 25.47 -6.34 30.44
CA SER A 153 24.39 -6.35 29.46
C SER A 153 23.58 -5.07 29.57
N PHE A 154 23.27 -4.41 28.46
CA PHE A 154 22.43 -3.23 28.45
C PHE A 154 21.25 -3.38 27.48
N VAL A 155 20.17 -2.66 27.78
CA VAL A 155 19.14 -2.31 26.82
C VAL A 155 19.05 -0.79 26.75
N VAL A 156 19.17 -0.26 25.53
CA VAL A 156 19.10 1.15 25.19
C VAL A 156 17.73 1.44 24.57
N VAL A 157 17.03 2.45 25.07
CA VAL A 157 15.75 2.95 24.55
C VAL A 157 15.96 4.36 24.04
N ASP A 158 15.92 4.53 22.72
CA ASP A 158 16.12 5.80 22.04
C ASP A 158 14.75 6.38 21.65
N ALA A 159 14.37 7.51 22.28
CA ALA A 159 13.09 8.18 22.04
C ALA A 159 13.13 9.18 20.87
N PHE A 160 14.24 9.20 20.12
CA PHE A 160 14.51 10.02 18.94
C PHE A 160 14.59 11.52 19.25
N ASP A 161 14.99 12.31 18.25
CA ASP A 161 15.18 13.76 18.36
C ASP A 161 13.88 14.57 18.15
N LYS A 162 14.01 15.91 18.03
CA LYS A 162 12.94 16.90 17.85
C LYS A 162 11.96 17.05 19.02
N GLY A 163 12.37 16.65 20.23
CA GLY A 163 11.60 16.79 21.46
C GLY A 163 11.06 15.44 21.91
N SER A 164 11.68 14.88 22.92
CA SER A 164 11.31 13.57 23.45
C SER A 164 11.55 13.49 24.95
N TYR A 165 10.96 12.46 25.54
CA TYR A 165 10.96 12.27 26.98
C TYR A 165 11.11 10.79 27.32
N VAL A 166 11.86 10.52 28.39
CA VAL A 166 11.92 9.21 29.03
C VAL A 166 11.92 9.33 30.55
N LYS A 167 11.35 8.32 31.20
CA LYS A 167 11.40 8.09 32.65
C LYS A 167 11.58 6.62 32.95
N ILE A 168 12.52 6.32 33.83
CA ILE A 168 12.82 4.98 34.32
C ILE A 168 12.19 4.84 35.72
N LEU A 169 11.46 3.76 35.91
CA LEU A 169 10.81 3.38 37.17
C LEU A 169 11.40 2.02 37.60
N PRO A 170 12.55 2.00 38.30
CA PRO A 170 13.28 0.77 38.60
C PRO A 170 12.47 -0.25 39.41
N ASN A 171 11.67 0.24 40.36
CA ASN A 171 10.84 -0.62 41.24
C ASN A 171 9.72 -1.35 40.47
N GLU A 172 9.31 -0.81 39.33
CA GLU A 172 8.31 -1.41 38.43
C GLU A 172 8.96 -2.19 37.28
N ARG A 173 10.30 -2.15 37.17
CA ARG A 173 11.06 -2.64 36.01
C ARG A 173 10.53 -2.04 34.70
N LYS A 174 10.27 -0.73 34.73
CA LYS A 174 9.56 -0.02 33.68
C LYS A 174 10.35 1.16 33.15
N ILE A 175 10.23 1.39 31.85
CA ILE A 175 10.59 2.65 31.18
C ILE A 175 9.31 3.16 30.51
N MET A 176 9.04 4.45 30.65
CA MET A 176 7.96 5.12 29.91
C MET A 176 8.51 6.37 29.25
N GLY A 177 7.89 6.81 28.17
CA GLY A 177 8.36 7.99 27.45
C GLY A 177 7.44 8.42 26.33
N TYR A 178 7.79 9.52 25.67
CA TYR A 178 7.13 9.90 24.42
C TYR A 178 8.15 10.32 23.37
N THR A 179 7.75 10.15 22.11
CA THR A 179 8.45 10.63 20.92
C THR A 179 7.55 11.60 20.15
N THR A 180 8.12 12.66 19.60
CA THR A 180 7.41 13.63 18.75
C THR A 180 7.96 13.72 17.34
N ARG A 181 9.10 13.07 17.03
CA ARG A 181 9.71 13.14 15.69
C ARG A 181 8.68 12.70 14.65
N ASN A 182 8.42 13.59 13.70
CA ASN A 182 7.48 13.41 12.60
C ASN A 182 7.98 14.12 11.34
N SER A 183 7.24 13.91 10.25
CA SER A 183 7.56 14.42 8.91
C SER A 183 6.47 15.36 8.38
N GLY A 184 5.76 16.04 9.28
CA GLY A 184 4.61 16.89 8.99
C GLY A 184 3.27 16.15 9.13
N GLY A 185 2.18 16.85 8.83
CA GLY A 185 0.82 16.28 8.91
C GLY A 185 0.39 15.94 10.35
N VAL A 186 0.89 16.66 11.36
CA VAL A 186 0.52 16.44 12.76
C VAL A 186 0.07 17.73 13.45
N PRO A 187 -0.87 17.68 14.40
CA PRO A 187 -1.21 18.79 15.28
C PRO A 187 -0.06 19.13 16.24
N ALA A 188 -0.06 20.36 16.78
CA ALA A 188 1.01 20.84 17.68
C ALA A 188 1.19 20.02 18.97
N ASN A 189 0.16 19.31 19.42
CA ASN A 189 0.20 18.47 20.62
C ASN A 189 0.62 17.02 20.37
N PHE A 190 0.95 16.65 19.12
CA PHE A 190 1.28 15.29 18.72
C PHE A 190 2.37 14.65 19.57
N LYS A 191 2.09 13.45 20.07
CA LYS A 191 3.01 12.56 20.78
C LYS A 191 2.61 11.12 20.53
N ASN A 192 3.58 10.22 20.46
CA ASN A 192 3.37 8.79 20.67
C ASN A 192 3.98 8.43 22.03
N TYR A 193 3.12 7.99 22.96
CA TYR A 193 3.46 7.62 24.34
C TYR A 193 3.75 6.13 24.39
N PHE A 194 4.91 5.73 24.93
CA PHE A 194 5.29 4.33 25.05
C PHE A 194 5.53 3.91 26.50
N VAL A 195 5.26 2.63 26.78
CA VAL A 195 5.57 1.95 28.04
C VAL A 195 6.30 0.64 27.74
N ILE A 196 7.35 0.34 28.51
CA ILE A 196 8.25 -0.79 28.31
C ILE A 196 8.49 -1.47 29.65
N TYR A 197 8.13 -2.73 29.78
CA TYR A 197 8.33 -3.54 30.98
C TYR A 197 9.35 -4.65 30.75
N PHE A 198 10.22 -4.85 31.75
CA PHE A 198 11.23 -5.90 31.76
C PHE A 198 10.91 -6.95 32.83
N ASP A 199 11.28 -8.20 32.57
CA ASP A 199 11.10 -9.32 33.52
C ASP A 199 12.29 -9.50 34.49
N ARG A 200 13.31 -8.65 34.39
CA ARG A 200 14.50 -8.64 35.27
C ARG A 200 14.67 -7.29 35.97
N PRO A 201 15.15 -7.27 37.23
CA PRO A 201 15.48 -6.03 37.93
C PRO A 201 16.68 -5.33 37.29
N PHE A 202 16.71 -3.99 37.36
CA PHE A 202 17.80 -3.19 36.82
C PHE A 202 18.97 -3.14 37.80
N ALA A 203 20.18 -3.48 37.33
CA ALA A 203 21.40 -3.32 38.12
C ALA A 203 21.83 -1.85 38.20
N THR A 204 21.67 -1.11 37.11
CA THR A 204 21.83 0.35 37.04
C THR A 204 20.85 0.94 36.02
N SER A 205 20.47 2.20 36.23
CA SER A 205 19.58 2.96 35.36
C SER A 205 20.20 4.32 35.08
N GLN A 206 20.24 4.70 33.80
CA GLN A 206 20.79 5.98 33.35
C GLN A 206 19.89 6.55 32.26
N THR A 207 19.70 7.86 32.23
CA THR A 207 19.11 8.55 31.08
C THR A 207 20.20 9.31 30.32
N TRP A 208 19.90 9.72 29.09
CA TRP A 208 20.69 10.72 28.40
C TRP A 208 19.83 11.89 27.92
N ARG A 209 20.52 13.03 27.81
CA ARG A 209 20.06 14.23 27.14
C ARG A 209 21.06 14.49 26.02
N GLU A 210 20.58 14.44 24.78
CA GLU A 210 21.40 14.55 23.57
C GLU A 210 22.56 13.53 23.58
N LYS A 211 23.76 13.95 23.97
CA LYS A 211 24.96 13.09 24.03
C LYS A 211 25.47 12.85 25.45
N THR A 212 24.80 13.40 26.46
CA THR A 212 25.28 13.40 27.85
C THR A 212 24.51 12.38 28.68
N LEU A 213 25.21 11.37 29.19
CA LEU A 213 24.69 10.41 30.15
C LEU A 213 24.55 11.03 31.54
N SER A 214 23.51 10.63 32.25
CA SER A 214 23.25 11.01 33.64
C SER A 214 22.68 9.84 34.43
N ASN A 215 22.90 9.84 35.74
CA ASN A 215 22.25 8.90 36.67
C ASN A 215 20.83 9.36 37.07
N ALA A 216 20.32 10.45 36.47
CA ALA A 216 18.92 10.82 36.59
C ALA A 216 18.03 9.70 36.03
N LEU A 217 16.85 9.55 36.61
CA LEU A 217 15.86 8.57 36.15
C LEU A 217 14.86 9.17 35.16
N GLU A 218 15.03 10.44 34.79
CA GLU A 218 14.10 11.17 33.92
C GLU A 218 14.90 12.12 33.02
N SER A 219 14.47 12.29 31.78
CA SER A 219 15.08 13.20 30.81
C SER A 219 14.03 13.68 29.82
N GLU A 220 13.91 15.00 29.68
CA GLU A 220 13.12 15.68 28.65
C GLU A 220 14.03 16.60 27.87
N SER A 221 14.21 16.36 26.57
CA SER A 221 15.15 17.16 25.77
C SER A 221 14.86 17.08 24.28
N THR A 222 15.68 17.77 23.47
CA THR A 222 15.65 17.60 22.02
C THR A 222 15.81 16.14 21.63
N HIS A 223 16.66 15.37 22.31
CA HIS A 223 16.87 13.94 22.08
C HIS A 223 17.11 13.21 23.40
N ALA A 224 16.06 12.62 23.95
CA ALA A 224 16.11 11.86 25.20
C ALA A 224 16.22 10.35 24.96
N GLY A 225 16.78 9.64 25.93
CA GLY A 225 16.67 8.19 25.97
C GLY A 225 17.19 7.59 27.26
N ALA A 226 17.02 6.28 27.40
CA ALA A 226 17.27 5.53 28.63
C ALA A 226 18.15 4.31 28.38
N ALA A 227 19.04 4.02 29.31
CA ALA A 227 19.89 2.84 29.32
C ALA A 227 19.75 2.12 30.67
N ILE A 228 19.47 0.84 30.62
CA ILE A 228 19.40 -0.03 31.81
C ILE A 228 20.41 -1.15 31.68
N ARG A 229 21.01 -1.55 32.81
CA ARG A 229 22.02 -2.61 32.87
C ARG A 229 21.50 -3.83 33.61
N PHE A 230 21.96 -5.00 33.17
CA PHE A 230 21.76 -6.29 33.80
C PHE A 230 23.10 -7.03 33.95
N LYS A 231 23.15 -7.94 34.93
CA LYS A 231 24.13 -9.02 34.95
C LYS A 231 23.42 -10.26 34.41
N THR A 232 24.07 -10.99 33.52
CA THR A 232 23.45 -12.09 32.77
C THR A 232 24.33 -13.33 32.79
N SER A 233 23.67 -14.49 32.80
CA SER A 233 24.29 -15.79 32.59
C SER A 233 24.30 -16.17 31.11
N LYS A 234 25.10 -17.18 30.74
CA LYS A 234 25.17 -17.65 29.35
C LYS A 234 23.80 -18.15 28.90
N GLY A 235 23.23 -17.54 27.86
CA GLY A 235 21.92 -17.89 27.32
C GLY A 235 20.76 -17.36 28.15
N GLU A 236 21.00 -16.46 29.10
CA GLU A 236 19.92 -15.86 29.88
C GLU A 236 19.03 -15.00 28.98
N GLN A 237 17.73 -15.22 29.07
CA GLN A 237 16.71 -14.49 28.33
C GLN A 237 16.14 -13.37 29.19
N ILE A 238 16.11 -12.16 28.64
CA ILE A 238 15.38 -11.02 29.19
C ILE A 238 14.16 -10.79 28.29
N LEU A 239 12.97 -10.85 28.89
CA LEU A 239 11.71 -10.59 28.22
C LEU A 239 11.31 -9.14 28.41
N VAL A 240 10.89 -8.52 27.31
CA VAL A 240 10.45 -7.14 27.28
C VAL A 240 9.08 -7.06 26.64
N ARG A 241 8.14 -6.36 27.28
CA ARG A 241 6.80 -6.07 26.74
C ARG A 241 6.71 -4.58 26.52
N VAL A 242 6.38 -4.17 25.30
CA VAL A 242 6.29 -2.77 24.91
C VAL A 242 4.96 -2.50 24.23
N ALA A 243 4.35 -1.37 24.54
CA ALA A 243 3.18 -0.85 23.83
C ALA A 243 3.30 0.67 23.70
N SER A 244 2.61 1.22 22.70
CA SER A 244 2.47 2.66 22.57
C SER A 244 1.03 3.08 22.24
N SER A 245 0.76 4.37 22.38
CA SER A 245 -0.54 5.00 22.19
C SER A 245 -0.34 6.43 21.67
N PHE A 246 -1.27 6.93 20.86
CA PHE A 246 -1.29 8.33 20.43
C PHE A 246 -2.13 9.21 21.35
N ILE A 247 -2.79 8.61 22.36
CA ILE A 247 -3.72 9.28 23.28
C ILE A 247 -3.00 9.69 24.57
N SER A 248 -2.50 8.72 25.33
CA SER A 248 -1.83 8.93 26.62
C SER A 248 -1.03 7.72 27.09
N TYR A 249 -0.30 7.87 28.21
CA TYR A 249 0.37 6.75 28.88
C TYR A 249 -0.62 5.71 29.40
N GLU A 250 -1.74 6.13 29.96
CA GLU A 250 -2.79 5.24 30.48
C GLU A 250 -3.37 4.37 29.36
N GLN A 251 -3.56 4.96 28.19
CA GLN A 251 -3.98 4.20 27.01
C GLN A 251 -2.87 3.25 26.52
N ALA A 252 -1.58 3.63 26.59
CA ALA A 252 -0.47 2.71 26.28
C ALA A 252 -0.47 1.48 27.21
N GLU A 253 -0.77 1.67 28.49
CA GLU A 253 -0.95 0.56 29.46
C GLU A 253 -2.16 -0.32 29.13
N LEU A 254 -3.25 0.25 28.62
CA LEU A 254 -4.39 -0.52 28.12
C LEU A 254 -4.00 -1.35 26.90
N ASN A 255 -3.27 -0.78 25.94
CA ASN A 255 -2.79 -1.48 24.76
C ASN A 255 -1.84 -2.64 25.11
N LEU A 256 -1.04 -2.49 26.16
CA LEU A 256 -0.14 -3.55 26.63
C LEU A 256 -0.91 -4.83 27.06
N LYS A 257 -2.21 -4.72 27.37
CA LYS A 257 -3.07 -5.87 27.66
C LYS A 257 -3.27 -6.79 26.45
N GLU A 258 -2.97 -6.35 25.23
CA GLU A 258 -2.92 -7.23 24.04
C GLU A 258 -1.92 -8.38 24.21
N ILE A 259 -0.83 -8.16 24.97
CA ILE A 259 0.10 -9.22 25.40
C ILE A 259 -0.40 -9.88 26.69
N GLY A 260 -0.90 -9.08 27.63
CA GLY A 260 -1.39 -9.58 28.91
C GLY A 260 -0.33 -10.37 29.67
N SER A 261 -0.67 -11.59 30.08
CA SER A 261 0.24 -12.54 30.74
C SER A 261 0.80 -13.62 29.80
N ASP A 262 0.63 -13.46 28.48
CA ASP A 262 1.14 -14.43 27.52
C ASP A 262 2.68 -14.50 27.55
N THR A 263 3.20 -15.69 27.25
CA THR A 263 4.63 -15.88 26.96
C THR A 263 4.95 -15.36 25.57
N PHE A 264 6.24 -15.10 25.31
CA PHE A 264 6.72 -14.71 23.97
C PHE A 264 6.23 -15.66 22.87
N ASP A 265 6.36 -16.97 23.09
CA ASP A 265 5.97 -17.97 22.09
C ASP A 265 4.45 -18.04 21.88
N ALA A 266 3.64 -17.71 22.90
CA ALA A 266 2.20 -17.58 22.76
C ALA A 266 1.83 -16.34 21.92
N VAL A 267 2.47 -15.18 22.15
CA VAL A 267 2.28 -13.98 21.31
C VAL A 267 2.67 -14.26 19.86
N LYS A 268 3.83 -14.90 19.64
CA LYS A 268 4.29 -15.36 18.33
C LYS A 268 3.27 -16.27 17.64
N GLY A 269 2.73 -17.25 18.37
CA GLY A 269 1.71 -18.17 17.86
C GLY A 269 0.41 -17.46 17.48
N LYS A 270 -0.07 -16.53 18.32
CA LYS A 270 -1.27 -15.72 18.02
C LYS A 270 -1.06 -14.84 16.78
N ALA A 271 0.11 -14.21 16.65
CA ALA A 271 0.45 -13.40 15.48
C ALA A 271 0.50 -14.24 14.20
N LYS A 272 1.07 -15.44 14.25
CA LYS A 272 1.08 -16.40 13.14
C LYS A 272 -0.33 -16.81 12.72
N LEU A 273 -1.20 -17.11 13.68
CA LEU A 273 -2.60 -17.46 13.44
C LEU A 273 -3.38 -16.31 12.82
N ALA A 274 -3.14 -15.06 13.25
CA ALA A 274 -3.76 -13.88 12.68
C ALA A 274 -3.44 -13.72 11.18
N TRP A 275 -2.17 -13.92 10.79
CA TRP A 275 -1.80 -13.89 9.38
C TRP A 275 -2.39 -15.04 8.58
N ASN A 276 -2.29 -16.28 9.07
CA ASN A 276 -2.86 -17.42 8.35
C ASN A 276 -4.37 -17.30 8.17
N LYS A 277 -5.09 -16.72 9.13
CA LYS A 277 -6.52 -16.42 8.98
C LYS A 277 -6.78 -15.56 7.73
N GLU A 278 -6.05 -14.47 7.57
CA GLU A 278 -6.27 -13.55 6.44
C GLU A 278 -5.68 -14.09 5.12
N LEU A 279 -4.50 -14.72 5.15
CA LEU A 279 -3.87 -15.29 3.95
C LEU A 279 -4.63 -16.52 3.41
N SER A 280 -5.21 -17.34 4.28
CA SER A 280 -6.00 -18.52 3.87
C SER A 280 -7.31 -18.17 3.16
N ARG A 281 -7.69 -16.89 3.15
CA ARG A 281 -8.85 -16.40 2.40
C ARG A 281 -8.63 -16.51 0.90
N ILE A 282 -7.39 -16.58 0.41
CA ILE A 282 -7.10 -16.90 -0.99
C ILE A 282 -6.10 -18.05 -1.04
N GLN A 283 -6.55 -19.19 -1.55
CA GLN A 283 -5.76 -20.41 -1.66
C GLN A 283 -5.39 -20.60 -3.14
N VAL A 284 -4.09 -20.65 -3.42
CA VAL A 284 -3.57 -20.87 -4.78
C VAL A 284 -2.89 -22.22 -4.89
N GLU A 285 -3.12 -22.93 -5.99
CA GLU A 285 -2.59 -24.27 -6.22
C GLU A 285 -2.03 -24.43 -7.64
N GLY A 286 -1.00 -25.26 -7.79
CA GLY A 286 -0.42 -25.64 -9.07
C GLY A 286 0.48 -24.60 -9.75
N GLY A 287 0.98 -23.62 -8.99
CA GLY A 287 2.08 -22.73 -9.40
C GLY A 287 3.45 -23.20 -8.90
N SER A 288 4.52 -22.54 -9.33
CA SER A 288 5.86 -22.76 -8.79
C SER A 288 6.00 -22.20 -7.36
N LEU A 289 7.00 -22.66 -6.60
CA LEU A 289 7.27 -22.11 -5.27
C LEU A 289 7.50 -20.59 -5.32
N GLY A 290 8.24 -20.09 -6.32
CA GLY A 290 8.49 -18.67 -6.49
C GLY A 290 7.21 -17.87 -6.74
N GLN A 291 6.30 -18.38 -7.59
CA GLN A 291 5.00 -17.74 -7.83
C GLN A 291 4.14 -17.69 -6.57
N MET A 292 4.14 -18.78 -5.78
CA MET A 292 3.40 -18.81 -4.51
C MET A 292 4.02 -17.84 -3.48
N GLN A 293 5.35 -17.76 -3.40
CA GLN A 293 6.04 -16.82 -2.53
C GLN A 293 5.76 -15.37 -2.90
N THR A 294 5.85 -15.02 -4.20
CA THR A 294 5.48 -13.70 -4.71
C THR A 294 4.02 -13.38 -4.38
N PHE A 295 3.09 -14.29 -4.68
CA PHE A 295 1.66 -14.09 -4.44
C PHE A 295 1.35 -13.82 -2.96
N TYR A 296 1.83 -14.66 -2.04
CA TYR A 296 1.55 -14.48 -0.61
C TYR A 296 2.29 -13.28 -0.03
N SER A 297 3.46 -12.91 -0.57
CA SER A 297 4.16 -11.70 -0.14
C SER A 297 3.47 -10.42 -0.60
N CYS A 298 2.97 -10.37 -1.85
CA CYS A 298 2.12 -9.30 -2.32
C CYS A 298 0.82 -9.23 -1.50
N LEU A 299 0.16 -10.37 -1.25
CA LEU A 299 -1.03 -10.40 -0.41
C LEU A 299 -0.73 -9.87 1.00
N TYR A 300 0.40 -10.23 1.60
CA TYR A 300 0.84 -9.66 2.88
C TYR A 300 0.96 -8.12 2.83
N ARG A 301 1.61 -7.56 1.79
CA ARG A 301 1.76 -6.11 1.64
C ARG A 301 0.44 -5.37 1.47
N SER A 302 -0.51 -5.96 0.73
CA SER A 302 -1.87 -5.43 0.57
C SER A 302 -2.73 -5.44 1.85
N LEU A 303 -2.23 -5.99 2.96
CA LEU A 303 -2.93 -6.05 4.25
C LEU A 303 -2.22 -5.23 5.34
N LEU A 304 -1.29 -4.34 4.97
CA LEU A 304 -0.60 -3.45 5.90
C LEU A 304 -1.26 -2.07 5.99
N PHE A 305 -1.63 -1.49 4.85
CA PHE A 305 -2.11 -0.12 4.74
C PHE A 305 -3.55 -0.03 4.18
N PRO A 306 -4.32 1.02 4.51
CA PRO A 306 -4.05 1.99 5.58
C PRO A 306 -4.07 1.33 6.97
N ARG A 307 -3.22 1.79 7.88
CA ARG A 307 -3.15 1.21 9.23
C ARG A 307 -4.35 1.65 10.08
N LYS A 308 -4.72 0.83 11.06
CA LYS A 308 -5.60 1.26 12.14
C LYS A 308 -4.92 2.43 12.88
N PHE A 309 -5.64 3.51 13.09
CA PHE A 309 -5.20 4.67 13.87
C PHE A 309 -6.18 4.97 15.02
N TYR A 310 -6.90 3.93 15.45
CA TYR A 310 -7.78 3.94 16.60
C TYR A 310 -7.27 2.95 17.65
N GLU A 311 -7.76 3.14 18.86
CA GLU A 311 -7.44 2.39 20.07
C GLU A 311 -8.75 1.99 20.77
N LEU A 312 -8.66 1.09 21.75
CA LEU A 312 -9.81 0.66 22.54
C LEU A 312 -9.70 1.23 23.94
N ASP A 313 -10.71 1.98 24.38
CA ASP A 313 -10.76 2.53 25.72
C ASP A 313 -10.96 1.42 26.79
N ALA A 314 -10.99 1.82 28.07
CA ALA A 314 -11.19 0.87 29.18
C ALA A 314 -12.51 0.08 29.10
N SER A 315 -13.51 0.57 28.36
CA SER A 315 -14.81 -0.07 28.11
C SER A 315 -14.86 -0.81 26.78
N GLN A 316 -13.72 -1.01 26.11
CA GLN A 316 -13.60 -1.63 24.79
C GLN A 316 -14.31 -0.86 23.66
N LYS A 317 -14.52 0.45 23.83
CA LYS A 317 -15.06 1.30 22.77
C LYS A 317 -13.93 1.87 21.93
N VAL A 318 -14.23 2.04 20.65
CA VAL A 318 -13.30 2.60 19.67
C VAL A 318 -13.14 4.10 19.91
N VAL A 319 -11.90 4.54 20.12
CA VAL A 319 -11.50 5.93 20.27
C VAL A 319 -10.23 6.18 19.47
N HIS A 320 -9.96 7.42 19.07
CA HIS A 320 -8.72 7.76 18.36
C HIS A 320 -8.21 9.13 18.77
N TYR A 321 -6.89 9.32 18.68
CA TYR A 321 -6.29 10.64 18.57
C TYR A 321 -6.49 11.14 17.13
N SER A 322 -7.10 12.31 16.97
CA SER A 322 -7.29 12.92 15.67
C SER A 322 -5.98 13.55 15.18
N PRO A 323 -5.38 13.05 14.08
CA PRO A 323 -4.21 13.69 13.48
C PRO A 323 -4.59 14.98 12.73
N TYR A 324 -5.87 15.37 12.72
CA TYR A 324 -6.35 16.56 12.03
C TYR A 324 -6.57 17.74 12.98
N ASN A 325 -7.03 17.48 14.21
CA ASN A 325 -7.31 18.55 15.19
C ASN A 325 -6.70 18.34 16.58
N GLY A 326 -6.03 17.19 16.81
CA GLY A 326 -5.31 16.90 18.05
C GLY A 326 -6.18 16.49 19.24
N LYS A 327 -7.49 16.30 19.06
CA LYS A 327 -8.41 15.85 20.11
C LYS A 327 -8.49 14.32 20.15
N VAL A 328 -8.97 13.79 21.28
CA VAL A 328 -9.35 12.37 21.40
C VAL A 328 -10.85 12.27 21.19
N LEU A 329 -11.27 11.48 20.21
CA LEU A 329 -12.65 11.39 19.75
C LEU A 329 -13.10 9.93 19.61
N PRO A 330 -14.40 9.62 19.73
CA PRO A 330 -14.92 8.28 19.50
C PRO A 330 -14.93 7.92 18.01
N GLY A 331 -14.91 6.63 17.70
CA GLY A 331 -15.08 6.10 16.34
C GLY A 331 -13.75 5.73 15.67
N TYR A 332 -13.86 5.10 14.50
CA TYR A 332 -12.68 4.62 13.77
C TYR A 332 -11.86 5.75 13.17
N MET A 333 -10.56 5.50 12.99
CA MET A 333 -9.62 6.33 12.24
C MET A 333 -8.58 5.43 11.59
N PHE A 334 -8.17 5.78 10.37
CA PHE A 334 -7.16 5.07 9.58
C PHE A 334 -6.27 6.10 8.88
N THR A 335 -5.01 5.75 8.62
CA THR A 335 -4.06 6.65 7.94
C THR A 335 -2.94 5.86 7.24
N ASP A 336 -1.93 6.56 6.72
CA ASP A 336 -0.77 6.03 6.00
C ASP A 336 -1.12 5.40 4.66
N THR A 337 -1.82 6.18 3.84
CA THR A 337 -2.13 5.79 2.46
C THR A 337 -2.26 7.02 1.57
N GLY A 338 -1.82 6.86 0.32
CA GLY A 338 -2.12 7.75 -0.79
C GLY A 338 -3.25 7.20 -1.64
N PHE A 339 -4.33 7.96 -1.82
CA PHE A 339 -5.42 7.52 -2.68
C PHE A 339 -5.04 7.57 -4.15
N TRP A 340 -4.16 8.48 -4.57
CA TRP A 340 -3.60 8.50 -5.92
C TRP A 340 -3.04 7.13 -6.34
N ASP A 341 -2.44 6.39 -5.39
CA ASP A 341 -1.99 5.02 -5.57
C ASP A 341 -3.15 4.03 -5.41
N THR A 342 -3.73 4.02 -4.22
CA THR A 342 -4.51 2.90 -3.70
C THR A 342 -5.94 2.83 -4.19
N PHE A 343 -6.48 3.87 -4.84
CA PHE A 343 -7.83 3.83 -5.43
C PHE A 343 -7.93 2.76 -6.53
N ARG A 344 -6.82 2.48 -7.21
CA ARG A 344 -6.76 1.71 -8.45
C ARG A 344 -7.01 0.23 -8.22
N SER A 345 -6.35 -0.36 -7.22
CA SER A 345 -6.47 -1.80 -6.94
C SER A 345 -6.56 -2.16 -5.46
N LEU A 346 -5.88 -1.45 -4.56
CA LEU A 346 -5.90 -1.79 -3.13
C LEU A 346 -7.30 -1.63 -2.52
N PHE A 347 -7.93 -0.47 -2.63
CA PHE A 347 -9.30 -0.29 -2.10
C PHE A 347 -10.34 -1.19 -2.78
N PRO A 348 -10.31 -1.38 -4.12
CA PRO A 348 -11.12 -2.40 -4.78
C PRO A 348 -10.90 -3.84 -4.28
N PHE A 349 -9.67 -4.18 -3.88
CA PHE A 349 -9.34 -5.47 -3.26
C PHE A 349 -10.01 -5.60 -1.89
N LEU A 350 -9.94 -4.55 -1.07
CA LEU A 350 -10.65 -4.50 0.21
C LEU A 350 -12.16 -4.61 0.03
N ASN A 351 -12.74 -3.98 -1.00
CA ASN A 351 -14.18 -4.12 -1.30
C ASN A 351 -14.59 -5.56 -1.65
N LEU A 352 -13.72 -6.34 -2.28
CA LEU A 352 -14.01 -7.73 -2.63
C LEU A 352 -13.80 -8.67 -1.44
N MET A 353 -12.62 -8.56 -0.81
CA MET A 353 -12.16 -9.55 0.16
C MET A 353 -12.42 -9.14 1.60
N TYR A 354 -12.35 -7.85 1.93
CA TYR A 354 -12.42 -7.31 3.30
C TYR A 354 -13.45 -6.16 3.45
N PRO A 355 -14.70 -6.31 2.96
CA PRO A 355 -15.66 -5.19 2.92
C PRO A 355 -16.00 -4.63 4.31
N SER A 356 -15.99 -5.46 5.35
CA SER A 356 -16.23 -5.01 6.73
C SER A 356 -15.14 -4.05 7.23
N LEU A 357 -13.87 -4.36 6.95
CA LEU A 357 -12.76 -3.47 7.26
C LEU A 357 -12.86 -2.17 6.47
N ASN A 358 -13.14 -2.25 5.16
CA ASN A 358 -13.20 -1.05 4.35
C ASN A 358 -14.35 -0.12 4.78
N ALA A 359 -15.47 -0.67 5.27
CA ALA A 359 -16.55 0.14 5.87
C ALA A 359 -16.06 0.93 7.09
N GLN A 360 -15.20 0.37 7.94
CA GLN A 360 -14.55 1.10 9.04
C GLN A 360 -13.60 2.17 8.52
N THR A 361 -12.86 1.90 7.43
CA THR A 361 -12.02 2.91 6.76
C THR A 361 -12.85 4.08 6.23
N GLN A 362 -14.03 3.81 5.65
CA GLN A 362 -14.96 4.87 5.20
C GLN A 362 -15.53 5.67 6.39
N GLU A 363 -15.80 5.04 7.53
CA GLU A 363 -16.15 5.75 8.76
C GLU A 363 -15.00 6.66 9.22
N GLY A 364 -13.76 6.15 9.18
CA GLY A 364 -12.56 6.94 9.45
C GLY A 364 -12.39 8.14 8.52
N LEU A 365 -12.72 8.00 7.24
CA LEU A 365 -12.74 9.13 6.29
C LEU A 365 -13.82 10.17 6.62
N ALA A 366 -14.99 9.73 7.05
CA ALA A 366 -16.05 10.64 7.48
C ALA A 366 -15.61 11.43 8.73
N ASN A 367 -14.91 10.76 9.65
CA ASN A 367 -14.32 11.39 10.83
C ASN A 367 -13.20 12.37 10.43
N ALA A 368 -12.28 11.99 9.54
CA ALA A 368 -11.26 12.88 8.99
C ALA A 368 -11.86 14.17 8.40
N TYR A 369 -12.94 14.06 7.62
CA TYR A 369 -13.66 15.23 7.09
C TYR A 369 -14.27 16.08 8.20
N LYS A 370 -14.97 15.48 9.17
CA LYS A 370 -15.58 16.21 10.30
C LYS A 370 -14.54 16.91 11.17
N GLU A 371 -13.35 16.35 11.27
CA GLU A 371 -12.30 16.79 12.17
C GLU A 371 -11.32 17.78 11.56
N GLY A 372 -10.98 17.59 10.29
CA GLY A 372 -10.04 18.42 9.52
C GLY A 372 -10.71 19.33 8.47
N GLY A 373 -12.01 19.16 8.23
CA GLY A 373 -12.79 19.92 7.26
C GLY A 373 -12.55 19.52 5.80
N TRP A 374 -11.65 18.57 5.50
CA TRP A 374 -11.30 18.13 4.16
C TRP A 374 -11.06 16.63 4.14
N LEU A 375 -11.36 15.98 3.01
CA LEU A 375 -10.92 14.60 2.82
C LEU A 375 -9.40 14.57 2.60
N PRO A 376 -8.69 13.60 3.19
CA PRO A 376 -7.32 13.34 2.79
C PRO A 376 -7.27 12.77 1.37
N GLU A 377 -6.22 13.14 0.62
CA GLU A 377 -5.81 12.41 -0.60
C GLU A 377 -4.53 11.62 -0.32
N TRP A 378 -3.54 12.22 0.35
CA TRP A 378 -2.59 11.50 1.19
C TRP A 378 -2.76 11.85 2.67
N ALA A 379 -2.66 10.83 3.52
CA ALA A 379 -2.59 10.99 4.96
C ALA A 379 -1.38 10.26 5.55
N SER A 380 -0.57 10.95 6.36
CA SER A 380 0.49 10.35 7.19
C SER A 380 1.00 11.31 8.29
N PRO A 381 0.42 11.27 9.51
CA PRO A 381 -0.89 10.68 9.82
C PRO A 381 -2.06 11.60 9.44
N GLY A 382 -1.86 12.92 9.40
CA GLY A 382 -2.84 13.91 8.93
C GLY A 382 -2.60 14.28 7.47
N LEU A 383 -3.18 15.39 7.01
CA LEU A 383 -3.06 15.84 5.61
C LEU A 383 -1.60 16.08 5.20
N ARG A 384 -1.21 15.54 4.04
CA ARG A 384 0.12 15.70 3.45
C ARG A 384 0.00 16.15 1.99
N ASN A 385 0.95 16.98 1.53
CA ASN A 385 0.87 17.64 0.23
C ASN A 385 1.48 16.80 -0.91
N THR A 386 0.89 15.64 -1.13
CA THR A 386 1.32 14.55 -2.01
C THR A 386 0.04 13.78 -2.32
N MET A 387 -0.25 13.19 -3.48
CA MET A 387 0.17 13.52 -4.83
C MET A 387 -0.87 14.49 -5.44
N ILE A 388 -1.47 14.14 -6.59
CA ILE A 388 -2.51 14.90 -7.28
C ILE A 388 -3.86 14.17 -7.19
N GLY A 389 -4.88 14.67 -7.91
CA GLY A 389 -6.18 14.02 -8.00
C GLY A 389 -7.12 14.41 -6.85
N SER A 390 -8.35 13.89 -6.92
CA SER A 390 -9.36 13.95 -5.86
C SER A 390 -9.96 12.55 -5.68
N ASN A 391 -9.08 11.54 -5.68
CA ASN A 391 -9.42 10.14 -5.81
C ASN A 391 -10.08 9.53 -4.57
N SER A 392 -10.13 10.27 -3.46
CA SER A 392 -11.07 10.00 -2.36
C SER A 392 -12.51 9.80 -2.86
N ALA A 393 -12.93 10.51 -3.93
CA ALA A 393 -14.22 10.31 -4.57
C ALA A 393 -14.40 8.89 -5.13
N SER A 394 -13.37 8.32 -5.75
CA SER A 394 -13.35 6.95 -6.25
C SER A 394 -13.44 5.93 -5.11
N VAL A 395 -12.63 6.10 -4.07
CA VAL A 395 -12.61 5.22 -2.89
C VAL A 395 -13.99 5.15 -2.22
N ILE A 396 -14.61 6.31 -2.00
CA ILE A 396 -15.93 6.42 -1.36
C ILE A 396 -17.03 5.82 -2.26
N ALA A 397 -17.03 6.18 -3.55
CA ALA A 397 -18.04 5.70 -4.49
C ALA A 397 -17.95 4.20 -4.69
N ASP A 398 -16.76 3.63 -4.91
CA ASP A 398 -16.55 2.20 -5.13
C ASP A 398 -17.02 1.38 -3.93
N ALA A 399 -16.65 1.81 -2.71
CA ALA A 399 -17.10 1.15 -1.48
C ALA A 399 -18.63 1.16 -1.34
N TYR A 400 -19.27 2.31 -1.59
CA TYR A 400 -20.73 2.40 -1.49
C TYR A 400 -21.44 1.59 -2.59
N LEU A 401 -20.95 1.61 -3.82
CA LEU A 401 -21.56 0.89 -4.94
C LEU A 401 -21.44 -0.63 -4.78
N LYS A 402 -20.39 -1.11 -4.11
CA LYS A 402 -20.15 -2.52 -3.79
C LYS A 402 -20.73 -2.98 -2.45
N GLY A 403 -21.57 -2.15 -1.83
CA GLY A 403 -22.38 -2.55 -0.67
C GLY A 403 -21.81 -2.17 0.70
N GLY A 404 -20.68 -1.47 0.78
CA GLY A 404 -20.16 -0.91 2.03
C GLY A 404 -21.16 0.06 2.66
N ARG A 405 -21.56 -0.18 3.92
CA ARG A 405 -22.54 0.63 4.68
C ARG A 405 -22.11 0.72 6.14
N GLY A 406 -22.84 1.48 6.94
CA GLY A 406 -22.58 1.64 8.38
C GLY A 406 -21.82 2.91 8.75
N TYR A 407 -21.49 3.75 7.76
CA TYR A 407 -20.81 5.03 7.92
C TYR A 407 -21.65 6.19 7.40
N ASP A 408 -21.27 7.42 7.76
CA ASP A 408 -21.99 8.64 7.40
C ASP A 408 -21.73 9.04 5.94
N ILE A 409 -22.46 8.39 5.02
CA ILE A 409 -22.37 8.66 3.59
C ILE A 409 -22.83 10.08 3.22
N ASN A 410 -23.66 10.73 4.04
CA ASN A 410 -24.07 12.11 3.76
C ASN A 410 -22.92 13.08 3.97
N ALA A 411 -22.17 12.92 5.07
CA ALA A 411 -20.95 13.69 5.32
C ALA A 411 -19.91 13.45 4.21
N LEU A 412 -19.72 12.21 3.78
CA LEU A 412 -18.79 11.90 2.69
C LEU A 412 -19.25 12.47 1.35
N TYR A 413 -20.55 12.43 1.04
CA TYR A 413 -21.09 13.02 -0.18
C TYR A 413 -20.92 14.54 -0.19
N GLU A 414 -21.19 15.20 0.94
CA GLU A 414 -20.89 16.63 1.11
C GLU A 414 -19.40 16.93 0.88
N ALA A 415 -18.52 16.09 1.43
CA ALA A 415 -17.09 16.27 1.33
C ALA A 415 -16.56 16.14 -0.11
N VAL A 416 -17.02 15.13 -0.88
CA VAL A 416 -16.62 15.00 -2.29
C VAL A 416 -17.17 16.14 -3.16
N LEU A 417 -18.37 16.65 -2.86
CA LEU A 417 -18.88 17.86 -3.51
C LEU A 417 -17.98 19.06 -3.22
N LYS A 418 -17.59 19.26 -1.96
CA LYS A 418 -16.69 20.33 -1.55
C LYS A 418 -15.33 20.24 -2.25
N ASN A 419 -14.70 19.05 -2.28
CA ASN A 419 -13.44 18.83 -2.99
C ASN A 419 -13.59 19.17 -4.49
N SER A 420 -14.71 18.81 -5.11
CA SER A 420 -14.95 19.10 -6.54
C SER A 420 -15.11 20.59 -6.89
N GLU A 421 -15.40 21.43 -5.90
CA GLU A 421 -15.71 22.85 -6.09
C GLU A 421 -14.61 23.79 -5.60
N LYS A 422 -13.72 23.31 -4.70
CA LYS A 422 -12.79 24.18 -3.97
C LYS A 422 -11.38 23.61 -3.93
N GLU A 423 -10.41 24.53 -3.93
CA GLU A 423 -9.05 24.21 -3.54
C GLU A 423 -8.98 24.08 -2.02
N GLY A 424 -8.23 23.10 -1.54
CA GLY A 424 -8.01 22.86 -0.10
C GLY A 424 -6.83 23.66 0.46
N PRO A 425 -6.43 23.34 1.70
CA PRO A 425 -5.34 24.03 2.41
C PRO A 425 -3.95 23.79 1.80
N MET A 426 -3.82 22.89 0.83
CA MET A 426 -2.58 22.54 0.12
C MET A 426 -2.92 21.97 -1.26
N ASP A 427 -1.96 21.94 -2.18
CA ASP A 427 -2.17 21.57 -3.59
C ASP A 427 -2.72 20.15 -3.82
N ALA A 428 -2.46 19.22 -2.89
CA ALA A 428 -2.94 17.84 -2.92
C ALA A 428 -4.31 17.63 -2.23
N VAL A 429 -4.87 18.65 -1.56
CA VAL A 429 -6.13 18.52 -0.82
C VAL A 429 -7.21 19.35 -1.50
N GLY A 430 -8.39 18.78 -1.70
CA GLY A 430 -9.39 19.35 -2.61
C GLY A 430 -8.92 19.27 -4.05
N ARG A 431 -9.43 20.14 -4.93
CA ARG A 431 -8.98 20.18 -6.33
C ARG A 431 -8.19 21.45 -6.63
N ARG A 432 -6.86 21.36 -6.66
CA ARG A 432 -6.03 22.44 -7.20
C ARG A 432 -6.44 22.74 -8.65
N GLY A 433 -6.71 24.01 -8.96
CA GLY A 433 -7.24 24.44 -10.24
C GLY A 433 -8.75 24.23 -10.41
N ALA A 434 -9.51 24.00 -9.33
CA ALA A 434 -10.96 23.75 -9.37
C ALA A 434 -11.72 24.80 -10.19
N THR A 435 -11.41 26.09 -10.01
CA THR A 435 -12.06 27.19 -10.76
C THR A 435 -11.86 27.01 -12.27
N TYR A 436 -10.62 26.83 -12.72
CA TYR A 436 -10.34 26.64 -14.15
C TYR A 436 -11.00 25.39 -14.70
N TYR A 437 -10.90 24.26 -13.99
CA TYR A 437 -11.52 23.01 -14.41
C TYR A 437 -13.05 23.14 -14.52
N ASN A 438 -13.68 23.82 -13.58
CA ASN A 438 -15.13 24.00 -13.53
C ASN A 438 -15.65 24.96 -14.61
N GLU A 439 -14.86 25.96 -14.99
CA GLU A 439 -15.22 26.96 -16.02
C GLU A 439 -14.85 26.50 -17.44
N LEU A 440 -13.66 25.93 -17.63
CA LEU A 440 -13.06 25.61 -18.93
C LEU A 440 -13.16 24.13 -19.30
N GLY A 441 -13.45 23.25 -18.34
CA GLY A 441 -13.43 21.79 -18.52
C GLY A 441 -12.03 21.17 -18.51
N TYR A 442 -10.98 21.94 -18.17
CA TYR A 442 -9.62 21.45 -17.99
C TYR A 442 -8.81 22.44 -17.13
N VAL A 443 -7.74 21.98 -16.50
CA VAL A 443 -6.76 22.84 -15.83
C VAL A 443 -5.72 23.29 -16.88
N PRO A 444 -5.59 24.60 -17.16
CA PRO A 444 -4.66 25.07 -18.18
C PRO A 444 -3.20 24.84 -17.84
N TYR A 445 -2.37 24.76 -18.87
CA TYR A 445 -0.92 24.54 -18.77
C TYR A 445 -0.16 25.82 -18.36
N ASP A 446 -0.62 27.00 -18.81
CA ASP A 446 0.08 28.28 -18.69
C ASP A 446 -0.39 29.14 -17.51
N VAL A 447 -1.01 28.54 -16.49
CA VAL A 447 -1.57 29.25 -15.32
C VAL A 447 -0.83 28.96 -14.01
N LYS A 448 0.42 28.47 -14.11
CA LYS A 448 1.29 28.15 -12.96
C LYS A 448 0.70 27.08 -12.02
N ILE A 449 -0.05 26.14 -12.60
CA ILE A 449 -0.49 24.91 -11.93
C ILE A 449 0.19 23.77 -12.68
N ASN A 450 1.16 23.12 -12.03
CA ASN A 450 1.85 21.97 -12.60
C ASN A 450 0.94 20.75 -12.63
N GLU A 451 1.35 19.75 -13.41
CA GLU A 451 0.68 18.46 -13.59
C GLU A 451 -0.78 18.60 -14.03
N ASN A 452 -1.07 19.70 -14.73
CA ASN A 452 -2.43 20.14 -15.05
C ASN A 452 -3.19 19.17 -15.97
N ALA A 453 -2.51 18.46 -16.86
CA ALA A 453 -3.14 17.46 -17.71
C ALA A 453 -3.48 16.19 -16.91
N ALA A 454 -2.55 15.72 -16.06
CA ALA A 454 -2.81 14.60 -15.16
C ALA A 454 -3.98 14.90 -14.20
N ARG A 455 -3.99 16.08 -13.57
CA ARG A 455 -5.10 16.56 -12.73
C ARG A 455 -6.43 16.58 -13.50
N THR A 456 -6.44 17.07 -14.73
CA THR A 456 -7.68 17.11 -15.54
C THR A 456 -8.22 15.71 -15.84
N LEU A 457 -7.34 14.75 -16.15
CA LEU A 457 -7.73 13.38 -16.46
C LEU A 457 -8.29 12.67 -15.22
N GLU A 458 -7.62 12.81 -14.08
CA GLU A 458 -8.07 12.21 -12.83
C GLU A 458 -9.34 12.90 -12.30
N TYR A 459 -9.47 14.23 -12.38
CA TYR A 459 -10.71 14.91 -12.00
C TYR A 459 -11.90 14.50 -12.87
N ALA A 460 -11.70 14.23 -14.16
CA ALA A 460 -12.76 13.71 -15.03
C ALA A 460 -13.22 12.31 -14.58
N TYR A 461 -12.29 11.45 -14.17
CA TYR A 461 -12.62 10.17 -13.57
C TYR A 461 -13.29 10.31 -12.19
N ASP A 462 -12.81 11.21 -11.34
CA ASP A 462 -13.38 11.46 -10.03
C ASP A 462 -14.82 12.01 -10.16
N ASP A 463 -15.09 12.85 -11.16
CA ASP A 463 -16.45 13.30 -11.50
C ASP A 463 -17.34 12.14 -11.96
N PHE A 464 -16.80 11.15 -12.68
CA PHE A 464 -17.53 9.91 -12.96
C PHE A 464 -17.88 9.14 -11.67
N ALA A 465 -16.95 9.03 -10.72
CA ALA A 465 -17.19 8.39 -9.43
C ALA A 465 -18.29 9.12 -8.64
N ILE A 466 -18.25 10.46 -8.60
CA ILE A 466 -19.30 11.28 -7.97
C ILE A 466 -20.64 11.09 -8.71
N TYR A 467 -20.65 11.03 -10.04
CA TYR A 467 -21.85 10.74 -10.83
C TYR A 467 -22.48 9.39 -10.44
N GLN A 468 -21.69 8.33 -10.34
CA GLN A 468 -22.19 7.01 -9.95
C GLN A 468 -22.74 7.02 -8.52
N LEU A 469 -22.04 7.68 -7.60
CA LEU A 469 -22.49 7.83 -6.22
C LEU A 469 -23.79 8.66 -6.13
N ALA A 470 -23.88 9.77 -6.87
CA ALA A 470 -25.06 10.62 -6.94
C ALA A 470 -26.29 9.85 -7.45
N LYS A 471 -26.12 9.00 -8.48
CA LYS A 471 -27.17 8.07 -8.95
C LYS A 471 -27.59 7.09 -7.86
N ALA A 472 -26.64 6.46 -7.19
CA ALA A 472 -26.92 5.50 -6.12
C ALA A 472 -27.65 6.13 -4.92
N LEU A 473 -27.32 7.38 -4.60
CA LEU A 473 -27.94 8.18 -3.53
C LEU A 473 -29.22 8.91 -3.98
N LYS A 474 -29.65 8.77 -5.23
CA LYS A 474 -30.82 9.45 -5.81
C LYS A 474 -30.79 10.97 -5.59
N ARG A 475 -29.63 11.57 -5.83
CA ARG A 475 -29.42 13.02 -5.73
C ARG A 475 -30.22 13.78 -6.80
N PRO A 476 -30.43 15.09 -6.65
CA PRO A 476 -31.11 15.90 -7.67
C PRO A 476 -30.52 15.67 -9.06
N GLN A 477 -31.38 15.56 -10.07
CA GLN A 477 -30.97 15.27 -11.44
C GLN A 477 -29.93 16.28 -11.96
N SER A 478 -30.03 17.55 -11.54
CA SER A 478 -29.03 18.58 -11.88
C SER A 478 -27.62 18.29 -11.36
N GLU A 479 -27.49 17.67 -10.18
CA GLU A 479 -26.19 17.21 -9.66
C GLU A 479 -25.67 16.05 -10.52
N ILE A 480 -26.54 15.08 -10.83
CA ILE A 480 -26.20 13.90 -11.65
C ILE A 480 -25.72 14.33 -13.05
N ASP A 481 -26.49 15.18 -13.74
CA ASP A 481 -26.18 15.67 -15.09
C ASP A 481 -24.89 16.50 -15.12
N ARG A 482 -24.63 17.29 -14.06
CA ARG A 482 -23.40 18.06 -13.92
C ARG A 482 -22.17 17.16 -13.93
N PHE A 483 -22.17 16.12 -13.11
CA PHE A 483 -21.04 15.20 -13.01
C PHE A 483 -20.94 14.24 -14.19
N ALA A 484 -22.08 13.85 -14.79
CA ALA A 484 -22.10 13.16 -16.08
C ALA A 484 -21.37 13.98 -17.16
N LYS A 485 -21.68 15.27 -17.30
CA LYS A 485 -21.03 16.17 -18.25
C LYS A 485 -19.53 16.34 -17.95
N ARG A 486 -19.17 16.62 -16.69
CA ARG A 486 -17.76 16.83 -16.33
C ARG A 486 -16.92 15.57 -16.44
N SER A 487 -17.51 14.38 -16.31
CA SER A 487 -16.78 13.13 -16.57
C SER A 487 -16.21 13.05 -18.00
N GLN A 488 -16.74 13.83 -18.94
CA GLN A 488 -16.31 13.86 -20.33
C GLN A 488 -15.15 14.84 -20.58
N ASN A 489 -14.65 15.52 -19.54
CA ASN A 489 -13.62 16.56 -19.66
C ASN A 489 -12.26 16.05 -20.17
N TYR A 490 -11.97 14.75 -20.09
CA TYR A 490 -10.78 14.14 -20.70
C TYR A 490 -10.67 14.47 -22.21
N LYS A 491 -11.81 14.64 -22.89
CA LYS A 491 -11.88 14.99 -24.31
C LYS A 491 -11.22 16.34 -24.62
N ASN A 492 -11.18 17.25 -23.64
CA ASN A 492 -10.67 18.61 -23.85
C ASN A 492 -9.15 18.65 -24.08
N LEU A 493 -8.43 17.63 -23.61
CA LEU A 493 -6.96 17.55 -23.69
C LEU A 493 -6.45 16.56 -24.74
N PHE A 494 -7.33 15.87 -25.45
CA PHE A 494 -6.92 14.97 -26.53
C PHE A 494 -6.51 15.76 -27.77
N ASP A 495 -5.24 15.69 -28.17
CA ASP A 495 -4.73 16.30 -29.38
C ASP A 495 -4.89 15.33 -30.57
N PRO A 496 -5.83 15.57 -31.50
CA PRO A 496 -6.08 14.67 -32.61
C PRO A 496 -4.91 14.56 -33.59
N LYS A 497 -3.97 15.53 -33.61
CA LYS A 497 -2.79 15.46 -34.48
C LYS A 497 -1.79 14.40 -34.02
N THR A 498 -1.71 14.17 -32.72
CA THR A 498 -0.73 13.25 -32.10
C THR A 498 -1.38 11.97 -31.59
N GLY A 499 -2.71 11.99 -31.39
CA GLY A 499 -3.46 10.89 -30.79
C GLY A 499 -3.10 10.68 -29.33
N LEU A 500 -2.74 11.74 -28.63
CA LEU A 500 -2.21 11.73 -27.26
C LEU A 500 -2.85 12.86 -26.43
N MET A 501 -2.87 12.68 -25.11
CA MET A 501 -3.24 13.75 -24.19
C MET A 501 -2.13 14.80 -24.14
N ARG A 502 -2.51 16.07 -24.14
CA ARG A 502 -1.59 17.19 -24.32
C ARG A 502 -2.04 18.39 -23.49
N GLY A 503 -1.08 19.04 -22.83
CA GLY A 503 -1.34 20.27 -22.07
C GLY A 503 -2.02 21.34 -22.94
N LYS A 504 -2.98 22.07 -22.37
CA LYS A 504 -3.75 23.07 -23.11
C LYS A 504 -3.71 24.40 -22.38
N ASN A 505 -3.35 25.45 -23.09
CA ASN A 505 -3.27 26.80 -22.56
C ASN A 505 -4.65 27.36 -22.28
N LYS A 506 -4.75 28.39 -21.44
CA LYS A 506 -6.02 29.01 -21.02
C LYS A 506 -6.81 29.57 -22.21
N ASN A 507 -6.12 30.00 -23.27
CA ASN A 507 -6.75 30.48 -24.49
C ASN A 507 -7.30 29.36 -25.41
N GLY A 508 -7.19 28.09 -25.02
CA GLY A 508 -7.68 26.94 -25.78
C GLY A 508 -6.69 26.34 -26.78
N SER A 509 -5.53 26.95 -27.00
CA SER A 509 -4.46 26.34 -27.81
C SER A 509 -3.75 25.22 -27.06
N PHE A 510 -3.34 24.15 -27.75
CA PHE A 510 -2.43 23.19 -27.15
C PHE A 510 -1.04 23.82 -26.94
N GLN A 511 -0.39 23.50 -25.81
CA GLN A 511 0.94 24.00 -25.45
C GLN A 511 1.98 23.69 -26.55
N SER A 512 2.96 24.55 -26.79
CA SER A 512 3.98 24.31 -27.81
C SER A 512 5.34 24.86 -27.37
N PRO A 513 6.47 24.17 -27.65
CA PRO A 513 6.59 22.87 -28.34
C PRO A 513 6.01 21.69 -27.51
N PHE A 514 5.64 20.60 -28.18
CA PHE A 514 5.19 19.37 -27.53
C PHE A 514 6.21 18.25 -27.70
N ASN A 515 6.70 17.74 -26.56
CA ASN A 515 7.45 16.50 -26.48
C ASN A 515 6.59 15.46 -25.73
N PRO A 516 6.13 14.38 -26.37
CA PRO A 516 5.31 13.36 -25.71
C PRO A 516 6.10 12.52 -24.70
N PHE A 517 7.43 12.57 -24.73
CA PHE A 517 8.32 11.85 -23.83
C PHE A 517 8.81 12.69 -22.65
N LYS A 518 8.38 13.95 -22.54
CA LYS A 518 8.70 14.80 -21.39
C LYS A 518 7.95 14.30 -20.17
N TRP A 519 8.69 13.89 -19.16
CA TRP A 519 8.14 13.48 -17.87
C TRP A 519 7.87 14.71 -17.00
N GLY A 520 6.84 14.65 -16.16
CA GLY A 520 6.45 15.76 -15.31
C GLY A 520 5.73 16.87 -16.09
N ASP A 521 5.91 18.11 -15.67
CA ASP A 521 5.38 19.31 -16.34
C ASP A 521 3.84 19.33 -16.44
N ALA A 522 3.26 18.81 -17.52
CA ALA A 522 1.81 18.64 -17.65
C ALA A 522 1.30 17.37 -16.94
N PHE A 523 2.18 16.42 -16.65
CA PHE A 523 1.86 15.13 -16.03
C PHE A 523 2.59 14.95 -14.70
N THR A 524 2.20 13.96 -13.91
CA THR A 524 2.88 13.55 -12.67
C THR A 524 3.64 12.25 -12.95
N GLU A 525 4.92 12.18 -12.56
CA GLU A 525 5.76 10.97 -12.59
C GLU A 525 5.66 10.12 -13.87
N GLY A 526 5.45 10.78 -14.99
CA GLY A 526 5.18 10.12 -16.25
C GLY A 526 5.06 11.13 -17.36
N ASN A 527 4.86 10.62 -18.56
CA ASN A 527 4.71 11.41 -19.76
C ASN A 527 3.34 11.14 -20.42
N SER A 528 3.13 11.71 -21.60
CA SER A 528 1.86 11.57 -22.32
C SER A 528 1.54 10.13 -22.72
N TRP A 529 2.55 9.30 -22.99
CA TRP A 529 2.38 7.88 -23.28
C TRP A 529 1.94 7.05 -22.08
N HIS A 530 2.06 7.57 -20.86
CA HIS A 530 1.57 6.92 -19.65
C HIS A 530 0.16 7.41 -19.30
N TYR A 531 -0.07 8.72 -19.38
CA TYR A 531 -1.31 9.34 -18.93
C TYR A 531 -2.45 9.33 -19.97
N THR A 532 -2.16 9.13 -21.26
CA THR A 532 -3.21 9.08 -22.30
C THR A 532 -4.28 8.03 -22.02
N TRP A 533 -3.93 6.99 -21.27
CA TRP A 533 -4.78 5.86 -20.93
C TRP A 533 -5.67 6.10 -19.70
N SER A 534 -5.49 7.22 -18.98
CA SER A 534 -6.23 7.58 -17.75
C SER A 534 -7.66 8.06 -18.05
N VAL A 535 -8.43 7.20 -18.72
CA VAL A 535 -9.86 7.36 -19.07
C VAL A 535 -10.60 6.09 -18.66
N PHE A 536 -10.42 5.69 -17.39
CA PHE A 536 -10.89 4.41 -16.84
C PHE A 536 -12.37 4.15 -17.11
N HIS A 537 -13.18 5.20 -16.98
CA HIS A 537 -14.64 5.17 -17.06
C HIS A 537 -15.19 5.21 -18.49
N ASP A 538 -14.37 5.55 -19.49
CA ASP A 538 -14.87 5.75 -20.86
C ASP A 538 -13.84 5.39 -21.95
N VAL A 539 -13.31 4.18 -21.84
CA VAL A 539 -12.34 3.64 -22.81
C VAL A 539 -12.91 3.62 -24.24
N GLN A 540 -14.21 3.33 -24.43
CA GLN A 540 -14.83 3.43 -25.76
C GLN A 540 -14.84 4.87 -26.30
N GLY A 541 -15.06 5.88 -25.45
CA GLY A 541 -14.92 7.28 -25.85
C GLY A 541 -13.49 7.62 -26.30
N LEU A 542 -12.47 7.11 -25.59
CA LEU A 542 -11.06 7.24 -26.00
C LEU A 542 -10.75 6.50 -27.31
N ILE A 543 -11.28 5.29 -27.51
CA ILE A 543 -11.20 4.55 -28.79
C ILE A 543 -11.78 5.38 -29.93
N GLY A 544 -12.94 6.04 -29.70
CA GLY A 544 -13.56 6.94 -30.65
C GLY A 544 -12.65 8.12 -31.02
N LEU A 545 -12.04 8.78 -30.03
CA LEU A 545 -11.09 9.87 -30.24
C LEU A 545 -9.85 9.45 -31.05
N MET A 546 -9.33 8.24 -30.83
CA MET A 546 -8.21 7.69 -31.58
C MET A 546 -8.58 7.22 -32.99
N GLY A 547 -9.86 7.24 -33.36
CA GLY A 547 -10.35 6.88 -34.68
C GLY A 547 -10.61 5.39 -34.86
N GLY A 548 -10.98 4.68 -33.80
CA GLY A 548 -11.46 3.29 -33.83
C GLY A 548 -10.51 2.26 -33.22
N PRO A 549 -11.01 1.02 -33.02
CA PRO A 549 -10.32 -0.01 -32.23
C PRO A 549 -8.95 -0.40 -32.79
N GLN A 550 -8.78 -0.48 -34.11
CA GLN A 550 -7.49 -0.84 -34.71
C GLN A 550 -6.40 0.21 -34.43
N LYS A 551 -6.73 1.50 -34.50
CA LYS A 551 -5.78 2.59 -34.20
C LYS A 551 -5.44 2.61 -32.72
N PHE A 552 -6.43 2.39 -31.86
CA PHE A 552 -6.24 2.26 -30.42
C PHE A 552 -5.30 1.10 -30.06
N VAL A 553 -5.53 -0.09 -30.62
CA VAL A 553 -4.67 -1.27 -30.45
C VAL A 553 -3.25 -1.01 -30.96
N THR A 554 -3.11 -0.42 -32.14
CA THR A 554 -1.79 -0.06 -32.70
C THR A 554 -1.03 0.90 -31.76
N LYS A 555 -1.75 1.85 -31.14
CA LYS A 555 -1.17 2.77 -30.15
C LYS A 555 -0.75 2.05 -28.88
N LEU A 556 -1.54 1.10 -28.37
CA LEU A 556 -1.15 0.24 -27.25
C LEU A 556 0.09 -0.60 -27.57
N ASP A 557 0.12 -1.25 -28.74
CA ASP A 557 1.26 -2.06 -29.19
C ASP A 557 2.55 -1.21 -29.29
N SER A 558 2.41 0.07 -29.66
CA SER A 558 3.54 0.99 -29.72
C SER A 558 4.19 1.25 -28.36
N VAL A 559 3.44 1.20 -27.26
CA VAL A 559 3.99 1.40 -25.90
C VAL A 559 5.07 0.37 -25.61
N PHE A 560 4.84 -0.90 -25.96
CA PHE A 560 5.79 -1.99 -25.70
C PHE A 560 6.95 -2.06 -26.70
N THR A 561 6.78 -1.50 -27.90
CA THR A 561 7.74 -1.66 -29.01
C THR A 561 8.61 -0.42 -29.23
N MET A 562 8.21 0.76 -28.76
CA MET A 562 9.05 1.95 -28.76
C MET A 562 10.26 1.79 -27.84
N PRO A 563 11.39 2.46 -28.12
CA PRO A 563 12.47 2.56 -27.14
C PRO A 563 12.02 3.35 -25.89
N PRO A 564 12.60 3.08 -24.70
CA PRO A 564 12.32 3.79 -23.45
C PRO A 564 13.00 5.18 -23.43
N VAL A 565 12.80 5.99 -24.46
CA VAL A 565 13.29 7.38 -24.52
C VAL A 565 12.51 8.25 -23.55
N TYR A 566 13.17 9.24 -22.96
CA TYR A 566 12.57 10.15 -21.99
C TYR A 566 13.18 11.55 -22.15
N ASP A 567 12.48 12.54 -21.58
CA ASP A 567 12.98 13.89 -21.37
C ASP A 567 12.69 14.27 -19.91
N GLU A 568 13.76 14.43 -19.14
CA GLU A 568 13.78 14.68 -17.69
C GLU A 568 13.91 16.18 -17.35
N THR A 569 13.84 17.08 -18.33
CA THR A 569 14.14 18.51 -18.15
C THR A 569 13.29 19.19 -17.09
N TYR A 570 12.08 18.69 -16.82
CA TYR A 570 11.24 19.17 -15.73
C TYR A 570 11.85 18.90 -14.35
N TYR A 571 12.40 17.71 -14.14
CA TYR A 571 13.00 17.28 -12.87
C TYR A 571 14.46 17.73 -12.75
N GLY A 572 15.12 18.05 -13.87
CA GLY A 572 16.54 18.44 -13.91
C GLY A 572 17.52 17.28 -13.68
N SER A 573 17.02 16.06 -13.50
CA SER A 573 17.80 14.84 -13.36
C SER A 573 16.93 13.60 -13.63
N VAL A 574 17.57 12.46 -13.87
CA VAL A 574 16.88 11.18 -14.03
C VAL A 574 16.41 10.69 -12.66
N ILE A 575 15.11 10.83 -12.38
CA ILE A 575 14.43 10.25 -11.21
C ILE A 575 14.37 8.71 -11.33
N HIS A 576 14.09 8.02 -10.22
CA HIS A 576 14.19 6.56 -10.17
C HIS A 576 13.15 5.87 -11.07
N GLU A 577 11.95 6.43 -11.19
CA GLU A 577 10.84 5.93 -12.02
C GLU A 577 11.21 5.92 -13.52
N ILE A 578 11.95 6.93 -13.98
CA ILE A 578 12.51 6.97 -15.34
C ILE A 578 13.52 5.83 -15.52
N ARG A 579 14.40 5.64 -14.54
CA ARG A 579 15.43 4.59 -14.57
C ARG A 579 14.81 3.20 -14.58
N GLU A 580 13.79 2.98 -13.76
CA GLU A 580 13.02 1.73 -13.64
C GLU A 580 12.37 1.35 -14.97
N MET A 581 11.67 2.29 -15.62
CA MET A 581 11.13 2.07 -16.98
C MET A 581 12.25 1.70 -17.96
N GLN A 582 13.36 2.44 -17.93
CA GLN A 582 14.45 2.24 -18.89
C GLN A 582 15.06 0.85 -18.82
N ILE A 583 15.27 0.31 -17.62
CA ILE A 583 15.94 -0.99 -17.43
C ILE A 583 14.98 -2.19 -17.56
N ALA A 584 13.66 -1.98 -17.46
CA ALA A 584 12.67 -3.06 -17.61
C ALA A 584 12.67 -3.69 -19.01
N ASN A 585 13.18 -2.98 -20.02
CA ASN A 585 13.19 -3.40 -21.42
C ASN A 585 11.78 -3.82 -21.91
N MET A 586 10.81 -2.91 -21.70
CA MET A 586 9.41 -3.05 -22.12
C MET A 586 8.89 -1.77 -22.79
N GLY A 587 9.79 -1.07 -23.49
CA GLY A 587 9.51 0.20 -24.14
C GLY A 587 9.06 1.29 -23.17
N GLN A 588 7.97 1.98 -23.48
CA GLN A 588 7.34 2.99 -22.61
C GLN A 588 6.41 2.37 -21.55
N TYR A 589 6.38 1.05 -21.38
CA TYR A 589 5.55 0.43 -20.34
C TYR A 589 6.22 0.51 -18.97
N ALA A 590 6.03 1.64 -18.28
CA ALA A 590 6.55 1.91 -16.93
C ALA A 590 5.69 1.25 -15.83
N HIS A 591 5.72 -0.08 -15.71
CA HIS A 591 4.88 -0.83 -14.76
C HIS A 591 5.07 -0.42 -13.29
N GLY A 592 6.29 -0.04 -12.93
CA GLY A 592 6.66 0.41 -11.58
C GLY A 592 5.98 1.71 -11.13
N ASN A 593 5.21 2.36 -12.01
CA ASN A 593 4.44 3.55 -11.68
C ASN A 593 2.94 3.39 -11.99
N GLN A 594 2.09 3.96 -11.14
CA GLN A 594 0.65 3.81 -11.05
C GLN A 594 -0.16 4.23 -12.30
N PRO A 595 0.18 5.30 -13.05
CA PRO A 595 -0.65 5.79 -14.16
C PRO A 595 -0.94 4.78 -15.26
N ILE A 596 -0.05 3.80 -15.48
CA ILE A 596 -0.14 2.87 -16.62
C ILE A 596 -0.51 1.43 -16.22
N GLN A 597 -0.67 1.13 -14.93
CA GLN A 597 -0.88 -0.23 -14.41
C GLN A 597 -2.13 -0.93 -14.99
N HIS A 598 -3.18 -0.18 -15.32
CA HIS A 598 -4.41 -0.71 -15.94
C HIS A 598 -4.31 -0.87 -17.46
N MET A 599 -3.32 -0.29 -18.13
CA MET A 599 -3.27 -0.12 -19.58
C MET A 599 -3.37 -1.44 -20.35
N ILE A 600 -2.73 -2.52 -19.87
CA ILE A 600 -2.77 -3.82 -20.55
C ILE A 600 -4.21 -4.35 -20.65
N TYR A 601 -5.04 -4.10 -19.65
CA TYR A 601 -6.43 -4.55 -19.66
C TYR A 601 -7.27 -3.84 -20.73
N LEU A 602 -6.79 -2.73 -21.30
CA LEU A 602 -7.53 -1.96 -22.30
C LEU A 602 -7.69 -2.69 -23.64
N TYR A 603 -6.86 -3.70 -23.96
CA TYR A 603 -7.10 -4.55 -25.14
C TYR A 603 -8.47 -5.26 -25.10
N ASN A 604 -9.01 -5.55 -23.90
CA ASN A 604 -10.33 -6.14 -23.72
C ASN A 604 -11.48 -5.26 -24.24
N TYR A 605 -11.27 -3.94 -24.27
CA TYR A 605 -12.24 -2.96 -24.77
C TYR A 605 -12.18 -2.81 -26.29
N ALA A 606 -11.07 -3.20 -26.92
CA ALA A 606 -10.89 -3.13 -28.36
C ALA A 606 -11.09 -4.49 -29.06
N GLY A 607 -11.55 -5.51 -28.34
CA GLY A 607 -11.81 -6.84 -28.89
C GLY A 607 -10.57 -7.68 -29.17
N GLU A 608 -9.44 -7.41 -28.51
CA GLU A 608 -8.22 -8.22 -28.61
C GLU A 608 -7.74 -8.75 -27.25
N PRO A 609 -8.59 -9.41 -26.44
CA PRO A 609 -8.25 -9.83 -25.07
C PRO A 609 -7.02 -10.74 -24.98
N TRP A 610 -6.68 -11.47 -26.04
CA TRP A 610 -5.48 -12.30 -26.09
C TRP A 610 -4.18 -11.49 -25.98
N LYS A 611 -4.15 -10.23 -26.43
CA LYS A 611 -2.99 -9.36 -26.24
C LYS A 611 -2.81 -8.96 -24.78
N ALA A 612 -3.91 -8.73 -24.06
CA ALA A 612 -3.85 -8.54 -22.61
C ALA A 612 -3.29 -9.78 -21.91
N GLN A 613 -3.80 -10.97 -22.25
CA GLN A 613 -3.35 -12.24 -21.66
C GLN A 613 -1.84 -12.47 -21.84
N TYR A 614 -1.31 -12.14 -23.03
CA TYR A 614 0.13 -12.20 -23.30
C TYR A 614 0.91 -11.23 -22.40
N TRP A 615 0.62 -9.93 -22.46
CA TRP A 615 1.41 -8.92 -21.76
C TRP A 615 1.28 -8.99 -20.23
N LEU A 616 0.11 -9.38 -19.70
CA LEU A 616 -0.05 -9.61 -18.26
C LEU A 616 0.85 -10.75 -17.78
N ARG A 617 0.95 -11.85 -18.55
CA ARG A 617 1.83 -12.97 -18.24
C ARG A 617 3.30 -12.53 -18.25
N GLU A 618 3.71 -11.78 -19.28
CA GLU A 618 5.07 -11.22 -19.36
C GLU A 618 5.42 -10.33 -18.16
N VAL A 619 4.50 -9.48 -17.73
CA VAL A 619 4.71 -8.60 -16.56
C VAL A 619 4.86 -9.41 -15.28
N MET A 620 3.93 -10.34 -15.01
CA MET A 620 3.97 -11.16 -13.79
C MET A 620 5.22 -12.04 -13.71
N ASP A 621 5.69 -12.55 -14.86
CA ASP A 621 6.83 -13.48 -14.89
C ASP A 621 8.19 -12.76 -14.85
N ARG A 622 8.26 -11.51 -15.34
CA ARG A 622 9.53 -10.76 -15.47
C ARG A 622 9.74 -9.70 -14.38
N LEU A 623 8.67 -9.05 -13.92
CA LEU A 623 8.76 -7.84 -13.09
C LEU A 623 8.44 -8.08 -11.62
N TYR A 624 8.17 -9.34 -11.24
CA TYR A 624 7.89 -9.74 -9.87
C TYR A 624 8.66 -11.00 -9.51
N LEU A 625 9.53 -10.90 -8.50
CA LEU A 625 10.37 -12.00 -8.04
C LEU A 625 10.25 -12.19 -6.52
N PRO A 626 10.47 -13.41 -5.99
CA PRO A 626 10.39 -13.68 -4.56
C PRO A 626 11.66 -13.23 -3.78
N THR A 627 12.49 -12.39 -4.40
CA THR A 627 13.81 -11.96 -3.92
C THR A 627 13.77 -10.56 -3.27
N PRO A 628 14.81 -10.15 -2.52
CA PRO A 628 14.86 -8.83 -1.89
C PRO A 628 14.72 -7.63 -2.85
N ASP A 629 15.06 -7.82 -4.13
CA ASP A 629 14.93 -6.88 -5.25
C ASP A 629 13.70 -7.18 -6.13
N GLY A 630 12.63 -7.71 -5.52
CA GLY A 630 11.58 -8.40 -6.27
C GLY A 630 10.49 -7.57 -6.94
N TYR A 631 10.38 -6.25 -6.73
CA TYR A 631 9.49 -5.39 -7.53
C TYR A 631 10.28 -4.61 -8.58
N CYS A 632 9.61 -4.06 -9.58
CA CYS A 632 10.22 -3.25 -10.64
C CYS A 632 10.11 -1.73 -10.45
N GLY A 633 9.78 -1.29 -9.23
CA GLY A 633 9.50 0.09 -8.83
C GLY A 633 8.91 0.09 -7.42
N ASP A 634 8.36 1.21 -6.97
CA ASP A 634 7.79 1.34 -5.63
C ASP A 634 6.58 0.39 -5.39
N GLU A 635 6.46 -0.09 -4.15
CA GLU A 635 5.37 -1.00 -3.75
C GLU A 635 4.06 -0.24 -3.50
N ASP A 636 4.17 1.00 -3.03
CA ASP A 636 3.11 1.99 -2.79
C ASP A 636 1.90 1.48 -2.03
N ASN A 637 2.15 1.15 -0.76
CA ASN A 637 1.13 0.90 0.26
C ASN A 637 0.14 -0.21 -0.12
N GLY A 638 0.62 -1.24 -0.81
CA GLY A 638 -0.21 -2.35 -1.26
C GLY A 638 -0.77 -2.19 -2.67
N GLN A 639 -0.58 -1.06 -3.37
CA GLN A 639 -1.13 -0.85 -4.71
C GLN A 639 -0.48 -1.79 -5.74
N THR A 640 0.86 -1.79 -5.85
CA THR A 640 1.57 -2.66 -6.80
C THR A 640 1.39 -4.13 -6.44
N SER A 641 1.33 -4.45 -5.14
CA SER A 641 1.03 -5.79 -4.67
C SER A 641 -0.40 -6.26 -4.95
N ALA A 642 -1.40 -5.40 -4.77
CA ALA A 642 -2.81 -5.74 -5.04
C ALA A 642 -3.04 -5.91 -6.56
N TRP A 643 -2.30 -5.17 -7.40
CA TRP A 643 -2.27 -5.43 -8.83
C TRP A 643 -1.83 -6.86 -9.14
N TYR A 644 -0.75 -7.35 -8.52
CA TYR A 644 -0.28 -8.71 -8.72
C TYR A 644 -1.31 -9.74 -8.25
N VAL A 645 -1.89 -9.55 -7.06
CA VAL A 645 -2.89 -10.47 -6.50
C VAL A 645 -4.09 -10.60 -7.43
N PHE A 646 -4.69 -9.48 -7.85
CA PHE A 646 -5.81 -9.48 -8.81
C PHE A 646 -5.44 -10.15 -10.13
N THR A 647 -4.31 -9.73 -10.71
CA THR A 647 -3.87 -10.23 -12.02
C THR A 647 -3.57 -11.73 -11.97
N ALA A 648 -2.97 -12.23 -10.89
CA ALA A 648 -2.70 -13.65 -10.69
C ALA A 648 -3.98 -14.48 -10.52
N MET A 649 -5.04 -13.90 -9.94
CA MET A 649 -6.38 -14.50 -9.94
C MET A 649 -7.02 -14.49 -11.34
N GLY A 650 -6.63 -13.55 -12.20
CA GLY A 650 -7.01 -13.50 -13.61
C GLY A 650 -7.99 -12.37 -13.97
N PHE A 651 -8.16 -11.36 -13.12
CA PHE A 651 -9.03 -10.20 -13.39
C PHE A 651 -8.60 -8.97 -12.58
N TYR A 652 -8.93 -7.76 -13.04
CA TYR A 652 -8.50 -6.50 -12.42
C TYR A 652 -9.57 -5.40 -12.45
N PRO A 653 -9.70 -4.59 -11.38
CA PRO A 653 -10.67 -3.50 -11.29
C PRO A 653 -10.22 -2.26 -12.09
N VAL A 654 -10.27 -2.30 -13.42
CA VAL A 654 -9.83 -1.17 -14.29
C VAL A 654 -10.53 0.14 -13.96
N CYS A 655 -11.82 0.10 -13.66
CA CYS A 655 -12.61 1.28 -13.33
C CYS A 655 -13.35 1.06 -12.00
N PRO A 656 -12.72 1.38 -10.86
CA PRO A 656 -13.42 1.49 -9.60
C PRO A 656 -14.61 2.47 -9.74
N ALA A 657 -15.64 2.27 -8.92
CA ALA A 657 -16.99 2.82 -9.07
C ALA A 657 -17.84 2.19 -10.20
N THR A 658 -17.43 1.02 -10.70
CA THR A 658 -18.28 0.13 -11.51
C THR A 658 -18.48 -1.21 -10.80
N ASP A 659 -19.44 -2.00 -11.28
CA ASP A 659 -19.66 -3.37 -10.83
C ASP A 659 -18.72 -4.38 -11.53
N GLN A 660 -17.57 -3.97 -12.10
CA GLN A 660 -16.81 -4.82 -13.03
C GLN A 660 -15.35 -5.01 -12.65
N TYR A 661 -14.86 -6.24 -12.87
CA TYR A 661 -13.45 -6.60 -12.92
C TYR A 661 -13.12 -7.09 -14.34
N VAL A 662 -12.19 -6.45 -15.04
CA VAL A 662 -11.81 -6.78 -16.41
C VAL A 662 -10.93 -8.02 -16.43
N MET A 663 -11.20 -8.95 -17.35
CA MET A 663 -10.50 -10.23 -17.44
C MET A 663 -9.07 -10.07 -17.95
N GLY A 664 -8.17 -10.83 -17.34
CA GLY A 664 -6.84 -11.17 -17.85
C GLY A 664 -6.78 -12.66 -18.17
N ALA A 665 -5.85 -13.37 -17.53
CA ALA A 665 -5.81 -14.83 -17.45
C ALA A 665 -5.19 -15.26 -16.11
N PRO A 666 -5.70 -16.33 -15.46
CA PRO A 666 -5.18 -16.77 -14.18
C PRO A 666 -3.72 -17.22 -14.28
N LEU A 667 -2.95 -17.07 -13.19
CA LEU A 667 -1.57 -17.54 -13.07
C LEU A 667 -1.49 -18.97 -12.52
N PHE A 668 -2.42 -19.34 -11.64
CA PHE A 668 -2.43 -20.64 -10.97
C PHE A 668 -3.37 -21.62 -11.68
N LYS A 669 -3.16 -22.93 -11.44
CA LYS A 669 -4.07 -23.96 -11.94
C LYS A 669 -5.39 -23.97 -11.19
N LYS A 670 -5.38 -23.54 -9.93
CA LYS A 670 -6.59 -23.32 -9.16
C LYS A 670 -6.42 -22.17 -8.18
N VAL A 671 -7.48 -21.37 -8.05
CA VAL A 671 -7.61 -20.32 -7.02
C VAL A 671 -8.94 -20.54 -6.31
N THR A 672 -8.93 -20.50 -4.98
CA THR A 672 -10.14 -20.48 -4.16
C THR A 672 -10.10 -19.27 -3.23
N ALA A 673 -10.99 -18.30 -3.47
CA ALA A 673 -11.15 -17.11 -2.62
C ALA A 673 -12.40 -17.23 -1.75
N ASN A 674 -12.22 -17.18 -0.43
CA ASN A 674 -13.26 -17.26 0.61
C ASN A 674 -13.72 -15.85 1.02
N LEU A 675 -14.92 -15.47 0.59
CA LEU A 675 -15.51 -14.15 0.81
C LEU A 675 -16.06 -14.01 2.25
N GLU A 676 -16.21 -12.78 2.75
CA GLU A 676 -16.68 -12.53 4.13
C GLU A 676 -18.10 -13.05 4.37
N ASN A 677 -18.92 -13.10 3.32
CA ASN A 677 -20.29 -13.60 3.37
C ASN A 677 -20.40 -15.13 3.33
N GLY A 678 -19.27 -15.86 3.43
CA GLY A 678 -19.22 -17.32 3.41
C GLY A 678 -19.34 -17.95 2.02
N LYS A 679 -19.41 -17.16 0.95
CA LYS A 679 -19.37 -17.65 -0.44
C LYS A 679 -17.93 -17.79 -0.93
N GLN A 680 -17.76 -18.47 -2.05
CA GLN A 680 -16.45 -18.74 -2.65
C GLN A 680 -16.42 -18.34 -4.13
N ILE A 681 -15.28 -17.80 -4.54
CA ILE A 681 -14.88 -17.70 -5.95
C ILE A 681 -13.85 -18.80 -6.19
N VAL A 682 -14.17 -19.75 -7.05
CA VAL A 682 -13.29 -20.84 -7.46
C VAL A 682 -12.93 -20.64 -8.92
N ILE A 683 -11.64 -20.64 -9.24
CA ILE A 683 -11.12 -20.49 -10.60
C ILE A 683 -10.34 -21.76 -10.91
N ASN A 684 -10.82 -22.55 -11.87
CA ASN A 684 -10.21 -23.80 -12.30
C ASN A 684 -9.56 -23.59 -13.67
N ALA A 685 -8.24 -23.70 -13.74
CA ALA A 685 -7.44 -23.59 -14.96
C ALA A 685 -6.44 -24.75 -15.03
N PRO A 686 -6.87 -26.02 -15.08
CA PRO A 686 -5.99 -27.18 -14.86
C PRO A 686 -4.86 -27.30 -15.89
N ALA A 687 -5.09 -26.81 -17.11
CA ALA A 687 -4.11 -26.79 -18.19
C ALA A 687 -3.14 -25.59 -18.13
N ASN A 688 -3.27 -24.69 -17.15
CA ASN A 688 -2.40 -23.53 -17.01
C ASN A 688 -0.92 -23.94 -16.86
N SER A 689 -0.06 -23.26 -17.61
CA SER A 689 1.38 -23.47 -17.66
C SER A 689 2.06 -22.24 -18.27
N GLU A 690 3.40 -22.23 -18.27
CA GLU A 690 4.20 -21.19 -18.93
C GLU A 690 3.84 -21.01 -20.42
N GLN A 691 3.52 -22.12 -21.11
CA GLN A 691 3.10 -22.12 -22.51
C GLN A 691 1.61 -21.78 -22.64
N ASN A 692 0.74 -22.41 -21.84
CA ASN A 692 -0.72 -22.25 -21.93
C ASN A 692 -1.20 -20.98 -21.22
N ARG A 693 -0.94 -19.82 -21.81
CA ARG A 693 -1.27 -18.49 -21.25
C ARG A 693 -2.58 -17.88 -21.75
N TYR A 694 -3.19 -18.43 -22.79
CA TYR A 694 -4.39 -17.87 -23.41
C TYR A 694 -5.66 -18.56 -22.94
N ILE A 695 -6.75 -17.81 -22.78
CA ILE A 695 -8.07 -18.38 -22.52
C ILE A 695 -8.70 -18.78 -23.86
N ASN A 696 -8.85 -20.08 -24.08
CA ASN A 696 -9.57 -20.62 -25.23
C ASN A 696 -11.08 -20.50 -25.04
N THR A 697 -11.61 -21.02 -23.93
CA THR A 697 -13.02 -20.89 -23.53
C THR A 697 -13.15 -20.66 -22.02
N LEU A 698 -14.29 -20.12 -21.60
CA LEU A 698 -14.59 -19.87 -20.19
C LEU A 698 -16.03 -20.28 -19.91
N ARG A 699 -16.26 -20.94 -18.77
CA ARG A 699 -17.60 -21.14 -18.21
C ARG A 699 -17.69 -20.51 -16.83
N MET A 700 -18.83 -19.91 -16.52
CA MET A 700 -19.16 -19.42 -15.19
C MET A 700 -20.38 -20.19 -14.67
N ASN A 701 -20.23 -20.87 -13.54
CA ASN A 701 -21.26 -21.73 -12.95
C ASN A 701 -21.84 -22.71 -13.98
N GLY A 702 -20.96 -23.35 -14.76
CA GLY A 702 -21.29 -24.34 -15.79
C GLY A 702 -21.78 -23.78 -17.14
N LYS A 703 -22.09 -22.48 -17.23
CA LYS A 703 -22.60 -21.84 -18.45
C LYS A 703 -21.50 -21.16 -19.26
N PRO A 704 -21.52 -21.21 -20.61
CA PRO A 704 -20.57 -20.48 -21.45
C PRO A 704 -20.52 -18.99 -21.10
N TYR A 705 -19.32 -18.42 -21.03
CA TYR A 705 -19.08 -17.04 -20.64
C TYR A 705 -18.15 -16.32 -21.62
N GLY A 706 -18.73 -15.49 -22.48
CA GLY A 706 -18.01 -14.76 -23.53
C GLY A 706 -17.44 -13.40 -23.12
N ARG A 707 -17.96 -12.81 -22.03
CA ARG A 707 -17.59 -11.45 -21.59
C ARG A 707 -16.12 -11.37 -21.16
N ASN A 708 -15.53 -10.19 -21.36
CA ASN A 708 -14.17 -9.84 -20.94
C ASN A 708 -14.13 -9.16 -19.57
N TRP A 709 -15.14 -9.38 -18.74
CA TRP A 709 -15.23 -8.82 -17.40
C TRP A 709 -16.13 -9.68 -16.53
N LEU A 710 -15.99 -9.58 -15.22
CA LEU A 710 -16.77 -10.25 -14.18
C LEU A 710 -17.55 -9.22 -13.37
N SER A 711 -18.81 -9.50 -13.03
CA SER A 711 -19.61 -8.64 -12.16
C SER A 711 -19.22 -8.85 -10.69
N HIS A 712 -19.00 -7.77 -9.93
CA HIS A 712 -18.80 -7.86 -8.49
C HIS A 712 -20.01 -8.50 -7.81
N ARG A 713 -21.24 -8.10 -8.15
CA ARG A 713 -22.46 -8.75 -7.63
C ARG A 713 -22.53 -10.24 -7.93
N GLU A 714 -22.18 -10.69 -9.15
CA GLU A 714 -22.15 -12.12 -9.48
C GLU A 714 -21.08 -12.86 -8.66
N LEU A 715 -19.88 -12.28 -8.49
CA LEU A 715 -18.81 -12.86 -7.67
C LEU A 715 -19.21 -12.98 -6.20
N MET A 716 -19.89 -11.98 -5.64
CA MET A 716 -20.36 -12.00 -4.25
C MET A 716 -21.42 -13.06 -3.98
N GLN A 717 -22.08 -13.62 -5.00
CA GLN A 717 -23.01 -14.76 -4.86
C GLN A 717 -22.29 -16.11 -4.81
N GLY A 718 -20.98 -16.11 -5.05
CA GLY A 718 -20.18 -17.30 -5.30
C GLY A 718 -20.12 -17.64 -6.78
N ALA A 719 -18.93 -17.99 -7.26
CA ALA A 719 -18.68 -18.24 -8.66
C ALA A 719 -17.69 -19.39 -8.84
N VAL A 720 -17.96 -20.25 -9.82
CA VAL A 720 -17.00 -21.23 -10.34
C VAL A 720 -16.66 -20.85 -11.77
N LEU A 721 -15.42 -20.50 -12.02
CA LEU A 721 -14.87 -20.13 -13.32
C LEU A 721 -14.03 -21.30 -13.85
N ASP A 722 -14.52 -22.02 -14.85
CA ASP A 722 -13.78 -23.09 -15.52
C ASP A 722 -13.12 -22.51 -16.78
N VAL A 723 -11.80 -22.34 -16.71
CA VAL A 723 -10.96 -21.68 -17.70
C VAL A 723 -10.19 -22.73 -18.51
N ASP A 724 -10.52 -22.84 -19.79
CA ASP A 724 -9.81 -23.68 -20.73
C ASP A 724 -8.59 -22.91 -21.27
N MET A 725 -7.40 -23.30 -20.82
CA MET A 725 -6.14 -22.64 -21.14
C MET A 725 -5.49 -23.26 -22.39
N SER A 726 -4.91 -22.44 -23.25
CA SER A 726 -4.26 -22.84 -24.51
C SER A 726 -2.95 -22.11 -24.75
N ALA A 727 -2.04 -22.75 -25.50
CA ALA A 727 -0.79 -22.17 -25.97
C ALA A 727 -0.99 -21.18 -27.12
N THR A 728 -2.11 -21.27 -27.85
CA THR A 728 -2.43 -20.38 -28.98
C THR A 728 -3.65 -19.52 -28.67
N PRO A 729 -3.66 -18.24 -29.06
CA PRO A 729 -4.77 -17.35 -28.79
C PRO A 729 -6.04 -17.76 -29.54
N ASN A 730 -7.18 -17.75 -28.85
CA ASN A 730 -8.49 -17.84 -29.52
C ASN A 730 -8.93 -16.42 -29.94
N GLN A 731 -8.70 -16.08 -31.20
CA GLN A 731 -9.05 -14.76 -31.77
C GLN A 731 -10.56 -14.57 -32.03
N GLN A 732 -11.40 -15.56 -31.72
CA GLN A 732 -12.86 -15.49 -31.86
C GLN A 732 -13.57 -15.23 -30.52
N ARG A 733 -12.85 -15.26 -29.39
CA ARG A 733 -13.42 -15.06 -28.05
C ARG A 733 -13.35 -13.58 -27.64
N GLY A 734 -14.45 -13.04 -27.13
CA GLY A 734 -14.48 -11.73 -26.48
C GLY A 734 -14.31 -10.55 -27.45
N ILE A 735 -14.76 -10.71 -28.69
CA ILE A 735 -14.61 -9.71 -29.76
C ILE A 735 -15.90 -8.94 -30.06
N LYS A 736 -17.03 -9.36 -29.48
CA LYS A 736 -18.32 -8.73 -29.75
C LYS A 736 -18.50 -7.52 -28.83
N PRO A 737 -19.21 -6.46 -29.27
CA PRO A 737 -19.49 -5.31 -28.40
C PRO A 737 -20.15 -5.65 -27.05
N ALA A 738 -20.97 -6.71 -27.01
CA ALA A 738 -21.60 -7.19 -25.78
C ALA A 738 -20.63 -7.85 -24.78
N ASP A 739 -19.44 -8.24 -25.25
CA ASP A 739 -18.38 -8.83 -24.41
C ASP A 739 -17.51 -7.76 -23.74
N PHE A 740 -17.55 -6.52 -24.23
CA PHE A 740 -16.67 -5.45 -23.76
C PHE A 740 -17.07 -4.95 -22.37
N PRO A 741 -16.08 -4.49 -21.56
CA PRO A 741 -16.39 -3.90 -20.26
C PRO A 741 -17.04 -2.51 -20.39
N TYR A 742 -17.46 -1.98 -19.26
CA TYR A 742 -18.18 -0.71 -19.14
C TYR A 742 -17.42 0.46 -19.76
N SER A 743 -18.11 1.26 -20.56
CA SER A 743 -17.66 2.61 -20.91
C SER A 743 -18.85 3.55 -20.93
N PHE A 744 -18.68 4.73 -20.33
CA PHE A 744 -19.72 5.74 -20.19
C PHE A 744 -20.42 6.04 -21.53
N SER A 745 -19.65 6.27 -22.59
CA SER A 745 -20.19 6.61 -23.93
C SER A 745 -21.06 5.50 -24.55
N THR A 746 -20.93 4.26 -24.09
CA THR A 746 -21.78 3.14 -24.56
C THR A 746 -22.94 2.82 -23.62
N ALA A 747 -22.76 3.09 -22.32
CA ALA A 747 -23.78 2.81 -21.31
C ALA A 747 -24.91 3.83 -21.34
N GLU A 748 -24.59 5.11 -21.57
CA GLU A 748 -25.54 6.23 -21.54
C GLU A 748 -26.05 6.62 -22.95
N ALA A 749 -25.63 5.90 -24.00
CA ALA A 749 -26.17 6.06 -25.35
C ALA A 749 -27.52 5.35 -25.57
N LYS A 750 -28.14 4.84 -24.50
CA LYS A 750 -29.38 4.04 -24.53
C LYS A 750 -30.61 4.83 -24.13
#